data_AF-A0A2R6P056-F1
#
_entry.id   AF-A0A2R6P056-F1
#
_cell.length_a   1.000
_cell.length_b   1.000
_cell.length_c   1.000
_cell.angle_alpha   90.00
_cell.angle_beta   90.00
_cell.angle_gamma   90.00
#
_symmetry.space_group_name_H-M   'P 1'
#
loop_
_entity.id
_entity.type
_entity.pdbx_description
1 polymer ?
#
loop_
_entity_poly.entity_id
_entity_poly.type
_entity_poly.pdbx_seq_one_letter_code
_entity_poly.pdbx_strand_id
1 'polypeptide(L)'
;MPCTQKIKDLNFKPKGVILSGSPYSVYDDDAPHVDTAVFELGVPVLGICYGLQEMAWNLKGKVSQCDHREYGFAQLQVSKISNGNKSVDALFENLGDEMQVWMSHGDQLSEMPTDFHIIGHTQNAPYAAIAHNSKPFYGIQFHPEVTHSPRGREIIGRFVLNICECKTNWTMEEFIGKEITRIRQICGEKGRVIGAVSGGVDSTVAAKLMHEAIGDRFHAIMVDNGVLRLNEAKQVHEMLNNDLGVNLTVVDASELFLSRLKDIEDPEQKRKIIGNTFINVFEEEAAKIEAAAEAEEKQGAEAKGRVEWLLQGTLYPDVIESISFKGPSATIKTHHNVGGLLKDMKLKLIEPLRELFKDEVRALGRLLSIPSHLVQRHPFPGPGLAIRILGPVTREQVQILQHADSIYIEEIRRAELYDQISQAFAVLLPVKAVGVMGDKRTYEQVIALRAVQSEDFMTADWFVFPAEVLRRISSRITNEVAGINRVTYDISSKPPADSARWGPIFLGIMGSPDPTYGRQLNGMGGGVSSLSKICVVERPSVAQKAEGIDVVYTFVQVGIHDTAIDYSGNCGNLSSMIGVYALDEGLCQPRTVDEKLGTTIVRSLNTNTNKIIDTTFPVASLGTDITPLLDLQQVSMAGVPGKASQIVLEFVSPGGARTGKLLPTGNPVDVIEVEIDGRRAEFNVSLVDATNPTVFILKDELCMALYGGSLSIDYNDNDVRRVMENLRQQGAILMGLDPSAQAQPKIAALSESAAEDGSVDIVIHAFSMGVLHKAVPMTVGLCLGVASNIKDTLAWNIVQESRSTRLSNSDELTRIRHPGGTVDVGASIDSSGEVESAKVIRTGRRLMKGVVWW
;
A
#
# COMPACT_ATOMS: atom_id res chain seq x y z
N MET A 1 13.66 16.23 -11.76
CA MET A 1 15.13 16.06 -11.60
C MET A 1 15.38 15.37 -10.28
N PRO A 2 16.36 14.45 -10.17
CA PRO A 2 16.74 13.89 -8.88
C PRO A 2 17.34 14.99 -7.99
N CYS A 3 17.12 14.91 -6.69
CA CYS A 3 17.67 15.84 -5.69
C CYS A 3 19.20 15.90 -5.68
N THR A 4 19.88 14.82 -6.11
CA THR A 4 21.34 14.72 -6.22
C THR A 4 21.94 15.40 -7.45
N GLN A 5 21.10 16.01 -8.31
CA GLN A 5 21.54 16.72 -9.51
C GLN A 5 22.54 17.83 -9.15
N LYS A 6 23.74 17.78 -9.73
CA LYS A 6 24.73 18.82 -9.53
C LYS A 6 24.34 20.08 -10.29
N ILE A 7 24.40 21.22 -9.61
CA ILE A 7 24.02 22.52 -10.16
C ILE A 7 24.92 22.92 -11.33
N LYS A 8 26.22 22.60 -11.24
CA LYS A 8 27.20 22.85 -12.31
C LYS A 8 26.88 22.11 -13.62
N ASP A 9 26.11 21.02 -13.54
CA ASP A 9 25.75 20.18 -14.69
C ASP A 9 24.42 20.63 -15.33
N LEU A 10 23.74 21.64 -14.77
CA LEU A 10 22.56 22.24 -15.38
C LEU A 10 22.96 23.10 -16.57
N ASN A 11 22.30 22.88 -17.71
CA ASN A 11 22.46 23.69 -18.92
C ASN A 11 21.58 24.96 -18.92
N PHE A 12 20.84 25.21 -17.83
CA PHE A 12 20.01 26.41 -17.65
C PHE A 12 20.10 26.91 -16.20
N LYS A 13 19.75 28.18 -16.00
CA LYS A 13 19.56 28.76 -14.66
C LYS A 13 18.06 28.79 -14.33
N PRO A 14 17.59 28.08 -13.29
CA PRO A 14 16.17 28.10 -12.92
C PRO A 14 15.73 29.49 -12.44
N LYS A 15 14.44 29.78 -12.52
CA LYS A 15 13.85 31.00 -11.92
C LYS A 15 13.61 30.88 -10.42
N GLY A 16 13.43 29.66 -9.94
CA GLY A 16 13.40 29.29 -8.53
C GLY A 16 13.47 27.76 -8.39
N VAL A 17 13.69 27.28 -7.18
CA VAL A 17 13.88 25.85 -6.88
C VAL A 17 12.89 25.44 -5.79
N ILE A 18 12.22 24.30 -5.98
CA ILE A 18 11.42 23.66 -4.94
C ILE A 18 12.13 22.36 -4.54
N LEU A 19 12.48 22.23 -3.26
CA LEU A 19 13.01 21.01 -2.66
C LEU A 19 11.84 20.25 -2.02
N SER A 20 11.51 19.07 -2.52
CA SER A 20 10.33 18.30 -2.09
C SER A 20 10.56 17.55 -0.77
N GLY A 21 9.49 16.90 -0.27
CA GLY A 21 9.58 15.97 0.86
C GLY A 21 10.31 14.66 0.55
N SER A 22 10.60 13.90 1.61
CA SER A 22 11.32 12.62 1.59
C SER A 22 10.94 11.83 2.85
N PRO A 23 10.96 10.48 2.82
CA PRO A 23 10.77 9.68 4.03
C PRO A 23 12.01 9.63 4.94
N TYR A 24 13.17 10.07 4.44
CA TYR A 24 14.44 10.04 5.16
C TYR A 24 14.54 11.13 6.22
N SER A 25 15.31 10.87 7.28
CA SER A 25 15.92 11.92 8.09
C SER A 25 17.10 12.53 7.32
N VAL A 26 17.37 13.82 7.48
CA VAL A 26 18.59 14.45 6.92
C VAL A 26 19.89 13.89 7.54
N TYR A 27 19.79 13.10 8.61
CA TYR A 27 20.93 12.45 9.26
C TYR A 27 21.09 10.96 8.89
N ASP A 28 20.16 10.38 8.13
CA ASP A 28 20.30 8.98 7.72
C ASP A 28 21.51 8.83 6.79
N ASP A 29 22.28 7.75 6.92
CA ASP A 29 23.48 7.52 6.10
C ASP A 29 23.17 7.48 4.59
N ASP A 30 21.97 7.02 4.25
CA ASP A 30 21.45 6.89 2.88
C ASP A 30 20.58 8.09 2.44
N ALA A 31 20.55 9.16 3.25
CA ALA A 31 19.70 10.32 2.99
C ALA A 31 20.09 11.01 1.67
N PRO A 32 19.10 11.33 0.81
CA PRO A 32 19.38 12.06 -0.40
C PRO A 32 19.66 13.54 -0.10
N HIS A 33 20.87 13.99 -0.41
CA HIS A 33 21.27 15.39 -0.21
C HIS A 33 21.30 16.20 -1.50
N VAL A 34 20.91 17.47 -1.39
CA VAL A 34 20.96 18.41 -2.49
C VAL A 34 22.39 18.89 -2.73
N ASP A 35 22.72 19.26 -3.97
CA ASP A 35 23.97 19.96 -4.22
C ASP A 35 23.93 21.36 -3.59
N THR A 36 24.81 21.60 -2.62
CA THR A 36 24.80 22.80 -1.75
C THR A 36 24.93 24.12 -2.52
N ALA A 37 25.52 24.06 -3.73
CA ALA A 37 25.55 25.16 -4.69
C ALA A 37 24.15 25.74 -5.03
N VAL A 38 23.06 25.00 -4.76
CA VAL A 38 21.69 25.48 -4.94
C VAL A 38 21.42 26.76 -4.13
N PHE A 39 22.00 26.88 -2.93
CA PHE A 39 21.84 28.05 -2.05
C PHE A 39 22.71 29.25 -2.46
N GLU A 40 23.57 29.09 -3.47
CA GLU A 40 24.44 30.12 -4.03
C GLU A 40 24.00 30.59 -5.43
N LEU A 41 22.98 29.94 -6.02
CA LEU A 41 22.46 30.26 -7.36
C LEU A 41 21.91 31.69 -7.51
N GLY A 42 21.55 32.34 -6.40
CA GLY A 42 20.93 33.66 -6.41
C GLY A 42 19.51 33.64 -7.00
N VAL A 43 18.75 32.57 -6.73
CA VAL A 43 17.34 32.39 -7.13
C VAL A 43 16.52 31.98 -5.89
N PRO A 44 15.20 32.21 -5.86
CA PRO A 44 14.35 31.75 -4.77
C PRO A 44 14.37 30.24 -4.58
N VAL A 45 14.27 29.82 -3.31
CA VAL A 45 14.23 28.40 -2.93
C VAL A 45 13.08 28.17 -1.95
N LEU A 46 12.23 27.18 -2.23
CA LEU A 46 11.18 26.70 -1.33
C LEU A 46 11.49 25.28 -0.90
N GLY A 47 11.74 25.06 0.39
CA GLY A 47 11.85 23.73 0.97
C GLY A 47 10.49 23.22 1.50
N ILE A 48 10.08 22.02 1.12
CA ILE A 48 8.83 21.38 1.57
C ILE A 48 9.19 20.15 2.39
N CYS A 49 8.74 20.10 3.64
CA CYS A 49 9.00 18.99 4.58
C CYS A 49 10.50 18.69 4.69
N TYR A 50 10.98 17.57 4.14
CA TYR A 50 12.41 17.26 4.05
C TYR A 50 13.22 18.36 3.36
N GLY A 51 12.68 19.03 2.34
CA GLY A 51 13.36 20.15 1.68
C GLY A 51 13.60 21.35 2.61
N LEU A 52 12.70 21.60 3.56
CA LEU A 52 12.90 22.60 4.62
C LEU A 52 14.02 22.14 5.57
N GLN A 53 14.00 20.86 5.96
CA GLN A 53 15.01 20.28 6.85
C GLN A 53 16.41 20.30 6.22
N GLU A 54 16.52 19.90 4.95
CA GLU A 54 17.75 19.92 4.17
C GLU A 54 18.30 21.35 4.02
N MET A 55 17.42 22.32 3.75
CA MET A 55 17.79 23.74 3.72
C MET A 55 18.33 24.19 5.09
N ALA A 56 17.61 23.87 6.16
CA ALA A 56 18.00 24.29 7.50
C ALA A 56 19.33 23.68 7.92
N TRP A 57 19.51 22.38 7.71
CA TRP A 57 20.73 21.64 8.03
C TRP A 57 21.96 22.22 7.31
N ASN A 58 21.86 22.48 6.00
CA ASN A 58 22.94 23.09 5.23
C ASN A 58 23.26 24.53 5.66
N LEU A 59 22.27 25.26 6.18
CA LEU A 59 22.41 26.63 6.66
C LEU A 59 22.67 26.74 8.18
N LYS A 60 23.16 25.66 8.79
CA LYS A 60 23.56 25.57 10.21
C LYS A 60 22.42 25.65 11.23
N GLY A 61 21.17 25.38 10.82
CA GLY A 61 20.09 25.03 11.73
C GLY A 61 20.26 23.60 12.26
N LYS A 62 19.37 23.19 13.16
CA LYS A 62 19.29 21.80 13.65
C LYS A 62 17.95 21.20 13.34
N VAL A 63 18.01 19.97 12.85
CA VAL A 63 16.85 19.11 12.69
C VAL A 63 16.90 18.10 13.83
N SER A 64 15.75 17.76 14.37
CA SER A 64 15.64 16.68 15.34
C SER A 64 14.47 15.81 14.95
N GLN A 65 14.57 14.52 15.26
CA GLN A 65 13.38 13.69 15.30
C GLN A 65 12.37 14.36 16.23
N CYS A 66 11.16 14.55 15.73
CA CYS A 66 10.10 15.09 16.56
C CYS A 66 9.64 13.96 17.51
N ASP A 67 9.49 14.27 18.79
CA ASP A 67 8.86 13.36 19.76
C ASP A 67 7.38 13.07 19.39
N HIS A 68 6.79 13.90 18.52
CA HIS A 68 5.44 13.76 17.97
C HIS A 68 5.49 13.84 16.43
N ARG A 69 5.38 12.72 15.74
CA ARG A 69 5.28 12.77 14.27
C ARG A 69 3.90 13.27 13.85
N GLU A 70 3.81 14.52 13.37
CA GLU A 70 2.57 15.12 12.89
C GLU A 70 2.31 14.64 11.45
N TYR A 71 1.45 13.63 11.32
CA TYR A 71 0.91 13.19 10.03
C TYR A 71 -0.59 13.40 10.07
N GLY A 72 -1.09 14.39 9.34
CA GLY A 72 -2.50 14.74 9.37
C GLY A 72 -2.76 16.22 9.14
N PHE A 73 -4.02 16.61 9.33
CA PHE A 73 -4.40 18.01 9.30
C PHE A 73 -3.82 18.76 10.50
N ALA A 74 -3.32 19.96 10.25
CA ALA A 74 -2.93 20.91 11.27
C ALA A 74 -3.42 22.31 10.91
N GLN A 75 -3.70 23.13 11.92
CA GLN A 75 -4.00 24.54 11.74
C GLN A 75 -2.69 25.34 11.81
N LEU A 76 -2.27 25.88 10.67
CA LEU A 76 -1.12 26.78 10.58
C LEU A 76 -1.53 28.19 10.99
N GLN A 77 -0.86 28.73 12.01
CA GLN A 77 -0.94 30.12 12.44
C GLN A 77 0.12 30.93 11.69
N VAL A 78 -0.30 31.82 10.80
CA VAL A 78 0.59 32.67 10.00
C VAL A 78 1.09 33.82 10.86
N SER A 79 2.41 33.97 10.94
CA SER A 79 3.07 35.00 11.74
C SER A 79 3.62 36.09 10.81
N LYS A 80 2.99 37.27 10.82
CA LYS A 80 3.46 38.44 10.06
C LYS A 80 4.55 39.19 10.82
N ILE A 81 5.64 39.53 10.16
CA ILE A 81 6.74 40.27 10.81
C ILE A 81 6.42 41.78 10.83
N SER A 82 6.30 42.32 12.05
CA SER A 82 5.69 43.63 12.38
C SER A 82 6.34 44.87 11.74
N ASN A 83 7.52 44.73 11.14
CA ASN A 83 8.31 45.83 10.57
C ASN A 83 8.17 45.99 9.04
N GLY A 84 7.23 45.29 8.39
CA GLY A 84 6.93 45.53 6.97
C GLY A 84 7.99 45.05 5.98
N ASN A 85 8.80 44.04 6.35
CA ASN A 85 9.71 43.39 5.42
C ASN A 85 8.91 42.51 4.43
N LYS A 86 8.39 43.14 3.37
CA LYS A 86 7.49 42.53 2.39
C LYS A 86 8.02 41.22 1.78
N SER A 87 9.33 41.03 1.69
CA SER A 87 9.88 39.78 1.15
C SER A 87 9.68 38.61 2.11
N VAL A 88 9.76 38.82 3.43
CA VAL A 88 9.62 37.72 4.41
C VAL A 88 8.18 37.19 4.44
N ASP A 89 7.19 38.09 4.38
CA ASP A 89 5.77 37.73 4.43
C ASP A 89 5.19 37.29 3.06
N ALA A 90 5.99 37.33 1.98
CA ALA A 90 5.51 37.19 0.60
C ALA A 90 4.81 35.85 0.31
N LEU A 91 5.26 34.76 0.96
CA LEU A 91 4.72 33.42 0.73
C LEU A 91 3.25 33.28 1.19
N PHE A 92 2.86 34.01 2.25
CA PHE A 92 1.53 33.93 2.87
C PHE A 92 0.72 35.23 2.79
N GLU A 93 1.21 36.23 2.06
CA GLU A 93 0.48 37.49 1.85
C GLU A 93 -0.98 37.22 1.42
N ASN A 94 -1.97 37.94 1.93
CA ASN A 94 -3.41 37.74 1.64
C ASN A 94 -3.96 36.29 1.79
N LEU A 95 -3.27 35.38 2.49
CA LEU A 95 -3.79 34.04 2.79
C LEU A 95 -4.46 33.94 4.17
N GLY A 96 -4.77 35.09 4.78
CA GLY A 96 -5.32 35.14 6.13
C GLY A 96 -4.25 34.89 7.20
N ASP A 97 -4.68 34.91 8.45
CA ASP A 97 -3.80 34.70 9.61
C ASP A 97 -3.79 33.22 10.03
N GLU A 98 -4.70 32.41 9.49
CA GLU A 98 -4.76 30.97 9.75
C GLU A 98 -5.16 30.19 8.49
N MET A 99 -4.65 28.96 8.37
CA MET A 99 -5.08 28.02 7.33
C MET A 99 -4.87 26.55 7.73
N GLN A 100 -5.74 25.68 7.22
CA GLN A 100 -5.59 24.24 7.34
C GLN A 100 -4.52 23.73 6.36
N VAL A 101 -3.59 22.92 6.87
CA VAL A 101 -2.50 22.32 6.10
C VAL A 101 -2.35 20.83 6.41
N TRP A 102 -1.72 20.09 5.50
CA TRP A 102 -1.41 18.68 5.70
C TRP A 102 0.06 18.49 6.10
N MET A 103 0.29 18.18 7.36
CA MET A 103 1.61 17.83 7.90
C MET A 103 1.91 16.35 7.59
N SER A 104 3.15 16.06 7.19
CA SER A 104 3.60 14.69 6.97
C SER A 104 5.12 14.59 7.15
N HIS A 105 5.56 14.70 8.40
CA HIS A 105 6.99 14.71 8.71
C HIS A 105 7.33 13.89 9.97
N GLY A 106 8.45 13.16 9.92
CA GLY A 106 9.02 12.49 11.09
C GLY A 106 9.96 13.42 11.88
N ASP A 107 10.78 14.16 11.15
CA ASP A 107 11.70 15.14 11.69
C ASP A 107 11.10 16.55 11.63
N GLN A 108 11.61 17.45 12.46
CA GLN A 108 11.33 18.88 12.34
C GLN A 108 12.55 19.71 12.74
N LEU A 109 12.53 21.00 12.44
CA LEU A 109 13.56 21.89 12.97
C LEU A 109 13.44 21.96 14.50
N SER A 110 14.56 21.79 15.20
CA SER A 110 14.70 22.13 16.63
C SER A 110 15.36 23.48 16.84
N GLU A 111 16.24 23.87 15.92
CA GLU A 111 16.93 25.15 15.95
C GLU A 111 16.88 25.78 14.55
N MET A 112 16.37 27.00 14.48
CA MET A 112 16.28 27.75 13.24
C MET A 112 17.69 28.18 12.77
N PRO A 113 17.99 28.13 11.46
CA PRO A 113 19.20 28.72 10.91
C PRO A 113 19.31 30.22 11.23
N THR A 114 20.53 30.75 11.27
CA THR A 114 20.75 32.21 11.44
C THR A 114 20.13 33.00 10.29
N ASP A 115 19.63 34.20 10.58
CA ASP A 115 19.01 35.12 9.61
C ASP A 115 17.69 34.63 8.99
N PHE A 116 16.96 33.75 9.66
CA PHE A 116 15.57 33.39 9.32
C PHE A 116 14.58 33.98 10.31
N HIS A 117 13.33 34.10 9.86
CA HIS A 117 12.15 34.47 10.64
C HIS A 117 11.14 33.33 10.61
N ILE A 118 10.41 33.16 11.70
CA ILE A 118 9.24 32.28 11.75
C ILE A 118 8.07 33.03 11.11
N ILE A 119 7.55 32.49 10.01
CA ILE A 119 6.41 33.06 9.29
C ILE A 119 5.15 32.19 9.42
N GLY A 120 5.27 31.03 10.07
CA GLY A 120 4.13 30.23 10.48
C GLY A 120 4.52 29.15 11.48
N HIS A 121 3.59 28.83 12.37
CA HIS A 121 3.76 27.79 13.37
C HIS A 121 2.45 26.99 13.51
N THR A 122 2.56 25.73 13.91
CA THR A 122 1.43 24.96 14.43
C THR A 122 1.61 24.81 15.93
N GLN A 123 0.66 24.16 16.61
CA GLN A 123 0.82 23.83 18.02
C GLN A 123 2.05 22.93 18.29
N ASN A 124 2.39 22.04 17.35
CA ASN A 124 3.42 21.03 17.53
C ASN A 124 4.72 21.33 16.76
N ALA A 125 4.66 22.19 15.75
CA ALA A 125 5.80 22.60 14.93
C ALA A 125 6.01 24.13 15.04
N PRO A 126 6.89 24.61 15.95
CA PRO A 126 7.14 26.04 16.13
C PRO A 126 7.80 26.69 14.89
N TYR A 127 8.45 25.90 14.05
CA TYR A 127 9.08 26.34 12.79
C TYR A 127 8.34 25.76 11.58
N ALA A 128 7.01 25.63 11.64
CA ALA A 128 6.20 25.06 10.56
C ALA A 128 6.36 25.83 9.23
N ALA A 129 6.69 27.12 9.28
CA ALA A 129 7.14 27.87 8.14
C ALA A 129 8.18 28.93 8.54
N ILE A 130 9.28 28.99 7.78
CA ILE A 130 10.37 29.95 7.97
C ILE A 130 10.70 30.67 6.67
N ALA A 131 11.22 31.89 6.78
CA ALA A 131 11.72 32.66 5.64
C ALA A 131 13.00 33.42 5.99
N HIS A 132 13.95 33.46 5.07
CA HIS A 132 15.21 34.17 5.26
C HIS A 132 15.00 35.69 5.21
N ASN A 133 15.69 36.42 6.09
CA ASN A 133 15.60 37.87 6.24
C ASN A 133 15.94 38.68 4.98
N SER A 134 16.90 38.22 4.16
CA SER A 134 17.40 38.95 2.99
C SER A 134 17.39 38.14 1.69
N LYS A 135 17.48 36.80 1.76
CA LYS A 135 17.40 35.93 0.59
C LYS A 135 15.95 35.44 0.39
N PRO A 136 15.51 35.19 -0.84
CA PRO A 136 14.17 34.64 -1.12
C PRO A 136 14.09 33.12 -0.84
N PHE A 137 14.52 32.72 0.36
CA PHE A 137 14.48 31.33 0.82
C PHE A 137 13.33 31.16 1.79
N TYR A 138 12.52 30.15 1.54
CA TYR A 138 11.36 29.80 2.33
C TYR A 138 11.40 28.31 2.62
N GLY A 139 10.93 27.91 3.78
CA GLY A 139 10.75 26.51 4.09
C GLY A 139 9.42 26.31 4.82
N ILE A 140 8.71 25.25 4.48
CA ILE A 140 7.43 24.86 5.06
C ILE A 140 7.48 23.38 5.44
N GLN A 141 6.87 23.03 6.57
CA GLN A 141 6.90 21.69 7.13
C GLN A 141 5.73 20.80 6.66
N PHE A 142 4.72 21.42 6.04
CA PHE A 142 3.53 20.77 5.45
C PHE A 142 3.63 20.64 3.92
N HIS A 143 2.74 19.84 3.34
CA HIS A 143 2.63 19.59 1.90
C HIS A 143 1.54 20.46 1.25
N PRO A 144 1.88 21.55 0.55
CA PRO A 144 0.89 22.37 -0.17
C PRO A 144 0.41 21.73 -1.48
N GLU A 145 1.04 20.67 -1.96
CA GLU A 145 0.71 20.02 -3.23
C GLU A 145 -0.47 19.04 -3.14
N VAL A 146 -0.88 18.64 -1.93
CA VAL A 146 -1.98 17.68 -1.72
C VAL A 146 -3.31 18.40 -1.54
N THR A 147 -4.41 17.76 -1.97
CA THR A 147 -5.78 18.28 -1.84
C THR A 147 -6.22 18.50 -0.39
N HIS A 148 -5.59 17.79 0.56
CA HIS A 148 -5.76 17.95 2.00
C HIS A 148 -5.25 19.30 2.54
N SER A 149 -4.47 20.06 1.76
CA SER A 149 -4.11 21.46 2.04
C SER A 149 -4.93 22.37 1.12
N PRO A 150 -6.15 22.84 1.51
CA PRO A 150 -7.09 23.46 0.57
C PRO A 150 -6.55 24.71 -0.13
N ARG A 151 -5.67 25.45 0.55
CA ARG A 151 -5.01 26.66 0.03
C ARG A 151 -3.61 26.42 -0.52
N GLY A 152 -3.17 25.17 -0.60
CA GLY A 152 -1.82 24.81 -1.01
C GLY A 152 -1.46 25.25 -2.44
N ARG A 153 -2.43 25.19 -3.36
CA ARG A 153 -2.28 25.74 -4.72
C ARG A 153 -1.96 27.24 -4.72
N GLU A 154 -2.55 28.02 -3.81
CA GLU A 154 -2.27 29.45 -3.69
C GLU A 154 -0.84 29.71 -3.18
N ILE A 155 -0.36 28.89 -2.23
CA ILE A 155 1.01 28.99 -1.68
C ILE A 155 2.04 28.71 -2.77
N ILE A 156 1.90 27.59 -3.50
CA ILE A 156 2.78 27.26 -4.63
C ILE A 156 2.69 28.36 -5.70
N GLY A 157 1.47 28.84 -5.99
CA GLY A 157 1.22 29.93 -6.91
C GLY A 157 1.99 31.21 -6.54
N ARG A 158 1.99 31.61 -5.26
CA ARG A 158 2.77 32.77 -4.78
C ARG A 158 4.26 32.59 -4.94
N PHE A 159 4.77 31.42 -4.57
CA PHE A 159 6.19 31.13 -4.75
C PHE A 159 6.60 31.23 -6.22
N VAL A 160 5.84 30.61 -7.13
CA VAL A 160 6.18 30.58 -8.55
C VAL A 160 5.93 31.93 -9.24
N LEU A 161 4.77 32.55 -9.04
CA LEU A 161 4.35 33.72 -9.81
C LEU A 161 4.85 35.04 -9.22
N ASN A 162 4.87 35.16 -7.90
CA ASN A 162 5.17 36.43 -7.23
C ASN A 162 6.63 36.48 -6.78
N ILE A 163 7.14 35.40 -6.17
CA ILE A 163 8.49 35.37 -5.60
C ILE A 163 9.54 35.04 -6.68
N CYS A 164 9.30 34.01 -7.50
CA CYS A 164 10.18 33.67 -8.62
C CYS A 164 9.95 34.54 -9.86
N GLU A 165 8.87 35.33 -9.86
CA GLU A 165 8.43 36.17 -10.98
C GLU A 165 8.35 35.37 -12.30
N CYS A 166 7.95 34.10 -12.20
CA CYS A 166 7.76 33.26 -13.37
C CYS A 166 6.57 33.79 -14.17
N LYS A 167 6.75 33.90 -15.49
CA LYS A 167 5.65 34.18 -16.40
C LYS A 167 4.79 32.92 -16.55
N THR A 168 3.49 33.07 -16.67
CA THR A 168 2.54 31.98 -16.98
C THR A 168 2.56 31.64 -18.47
N ASN A 169 3.76 31.37 -19.01
CA ASN A 169 3.98 31.09 -20.43
C ASN A 169 4.05 29.57 -20.71
N TRP A 170 3.88 28.73 -19.69
CA TRP A 170 3.59 27.31 -19.85
C TRP A 170 2.10 27.14 -20.11
N THR A 171 1.69 27.47 -21.33
CA THR A 171 0.34 27.20 -21.84
C THR A 171 0.45 26.20 -22.97
N MET A 172 -0.59 25.39 -23.17
CA MET A 172 -0.56 24.39 -24.24
C MET A 172 -0.52 25.05 -25.63
N GLU A 173 -1.05 26.26 -25.78
CA GLU A 173 -0.93 27.07 -26.99
C GLU A 173 0.53 27.44 -27.30
N GLU A 174 1.29 27.93 -26.30
CA GLU A 174 2.71 28.22 -26.48
C GLU A 174 3.54 26.95 -26.68
N PHE A 175 3.19 25.88 -25.97
CA PHE A 175 3.86 24.59 -26.07
C PHE A 175 3.78 24.04 -27.50
N ILE A 176 2.60 24.07 -28.14
CA ILE A 176 2.42 23.62 -29.54
C ILE A 176 3.46 24.31 -30.46
N GLY A 177 3.55 25.64 -30.39
CA GLY A 177 4.46 26.40 -31.27
C GLY A 177 5.94 26.09 -31.03
N LYS A 178 6.34 25.98 -29.74
CA LYS A 178 7.71 25.62 -29.35
C LYS A 178 8.06 24.20 -29.80
N GLU A 179 7.14 23.26 -29.58
CA GLU A 179 7.36 21.85 -29.88
C GLU A 179 7.36 21.58 -31.38
N ILE A 180 6.49 22.22 -32.16
CA ILE A 180 6.55 22.20 -33.63
C ILE A 180 7.92 22.68 -34.13
N THR A 181 8.43 23.77 -33.55
CA THR A 181 9.75 24.31 -33.93
C THR A 181 10.86 23.32 -33.59
N ARG A 182 10.83 22.72 -32.39
CA ARG A 182 11.78 21.71 -31.94
C ARG A 182 11.77 20.48 -32.86
N ILE A 183 10.59 19.96 -33.18
CA ILE A 183 10.41 18.83 -34.10
C ILE A 183 11.01 19.15 -35.47
N ARG A 184 10.71 20.33 -36.05
CA ARG A 184 11.27 20.75 -37.34
C ARG A 184 12.80 20.83 -37.32
N GLN A 185 13.38 21.31 -36.22
CA GLN A 185 14.84 21.36 -36.05
C GLN A 185 15.46 19.97 -35.94
N ILE A 186 14.86 19.07 -35.16
CA ILE A 186 15.33 17.69 -34.97
C ILE A 186 15.27 16.90 -36.28
N CYS A 187 14.16 16.99 -37.00
CA CYS A 187 13.95 16.27 -38.26
C CYS A 187 14.64 16.95 -39.47
N GLY A 188 15.08 18.21 -39.33
CA GLY A 188 15.63 19.01 -40.41
C GLY A 188 14.66 19.20 -41.59
N GLU A 189 15.20 19.60 -42.74
CA GLU A 189 14.41 19.85 -43.95
C GLU A 189 13.85 18.56 -44.57
N LYS A 190 14.57 17.44 -44.44
CA LYS A 190 14.30 16.21 -45.20
C LYS A 190 13.92 14.99 -44.37
N GLY A 191 14.21 14.95 -43.06
CA GLY A 191 14.03 13.74 -42.26
C GLY A 191 12.56 13.31 -42.19
N ARG A 192 12.31 11.99 -42.35
CA ARG A 192 10.99 11.38 -42.17
C ARG A 192 10.87 10.71 -40.80
N VAL A 193 9.64 10.67 -40.29
CA VAL A 193 9.28 10.10 -38.99
C VAL A 193 8.21 9.03 -39.22
N ILE A 194 8.38 7.85 -38.62
CA ILE A 194 7.32 6.85 -38.51
C ILE A 194 6.82 6.76 -37.06
N GLY A 195 5.58 6.33 -36.84
CA GLY A 195 5.05 6.23 -35.47
C GLY A 195 3.98 5.16 -35.33
N ALA A 196 4.02 4.43 -34.22
CA ALA A 196 2.93 3.53 -33.85
C ALA A 196 1.76 4.32 -33.26
N VAL A 197 0.57 4.18 -33.83
CA VAL A 197 -0.66 4.81 -33.32
C VAL A 197 -1.67 3.76 -32.91
N SER A 198 -2.11 3.83 -31.66
CA SER A 198 -3.05 2.88 -31.05
C SER A 198 -4.50 3.35 -31.03
N GLY A 199 -4.77 4.61 -31.38
CA GLY A 199 -6.08 5.24 -31.19
C GLY A 199 -6.35 5.72 -29.75
N GLY A 200 -5.37 5.57 -28.86
CA GLY A 200 -5.37 6.21 -27.54
C GLY A 200 -5.08 7.71 -27.66
N VAL A 201 -5.45 8.47 -26.61
CA VAL A 201 -5.26 9.93 -26.56
C VAL A 201 -3.81 10.33 -26.82
N ASP A 202 -2.84 9.68 -26.17
CA ASP A 202 -1.45 10.12 -26.21
C ASP A 202 -0.86 9.94 -27.62
N SER A 203 -1.06 8.78 -28.23
CA SER A 203 -0.57 8.49 -29.57
C SER A 203 -1.30 9.33 -30.63
N THR A 204 -2.58 9.63 -30.45
CA THR A 204 -3.36 10.52 -31.34
C THR A 204 -2.87 11.96 -31.27
N VAL A 205 -2.67 12.50 -30.06
CA VAL A 205 -2.16 13.86 -29.84
C VAL A 205 -0.74 13.99 -30.39
N ALA A 206 0.13 13.01 -30.11
CA ALA A 206 1.49 12.98 -30.65
C ALA A 206 1.51 12.94 -32.19
N ALA A 207 0.65 12.10 -32.78
CA ALA A 207 0.52 11.98 -34.24
C ALA A 207 0.05 13.27 -34.90
N LYS A 208 -0.98 13.93 -34.33
CA LYS A 208 -1.47 15.22 -34.84
C LYS A 208 -0.41 16.31 -34.71
N LEU A 209 0.27 16.39 -33.57
CA LEU A 209 1.36 17.35 -33.35
C LEU A 209 2.50 17.16 -34.35
N MET A 210 2.85 15.90 -34.64
CA MET A 210 3.86 15.57 -35.65
C MET A 210 3.43 15.99 -37.06
N HIS A 211 2.17 15.78 -37.42
CA HIS A 211 1.62 16.24 -38.69
C HIS A 211 1.64 17.77 -38.82
N GLU A 212 1.24 18.52 -37.79
CA GLU A 212 1.35 19.99 -37.78
C GLU A 212 2.81 20.47 -37.94
N ALA A 213 3.76 19.70 -37.41
CA ALA A 213 5.17 20.05 -37.48
C ALA A 213 5.79 19.79 -38.86
N ILE A 214 5.59 18.60 -39.44
CA ILE A 214 6.34 18.15 -40.63
C ILE A 214 5.48 17.62 -41.78
N GLY A 215 4.15 17.71 -41.66
CA GLY A 215 3.18 17.30 -42.68
C GLY A 215 3.36 15.83 -43.08
N ASP A 216 3.34 15.57 -44.39
CA ASP A 216 3.47 14.23 -44.99
C ASP A 216 4.82 13.54 -44.77
N ARG A 217 5.79 14.19 -44.11
CA ARG A 217 7.04 13.53 -43.68
C ARG A 217 6.82 12.64 -42.46
N PHE A 218 5.66 12.76 -41.81
CA PHE A 218 5.22 11.84 -40.78
C PHE A 218 4.29 10.78 -41.36
N HIS A 219 4.57 9.51 -41.03
CA HIS A 219 3.75 8.38 -41.42
C HIS A 219 3.37 7.55 -40.18
N ALA A 220 2.10 7.54 -39.84
CA ALA A 220 1.58 6.74 -38.74
C ALA A 220 1.26 5.32 -39.20
N ILE A 221 1.49 4.35 -38.33
CA ILE A 221 1.14 2.94 -38.54
C ILE A 221 0.24 2.51 -37.40
N MET A 222 -0.95 2.03 -37.72
CA MET A 222 -1.83 1.36 -36.77
C MET A 222 -1.91 -0.11 -37.13
N VAL A 223 -1.55 -0.98 -36.19
CA VAL A 223 -1.71 -2.43 -36.34
C VAL A 223 -3.05 -2.83 -35.74
N ASP A 224 -3.99 -3.25 -36.59
CA ASP A 224 -5.19 -3.95 -36.12
C ASP A 224 -4.81 -5.38 -35.74
N ASN A 225 -4.71 -5.60 -34.44
CA ASN A 225 -4.38 -6.89 -33.85
C ASN A 225 -5.59 -7.83 -33.74
N GLY A 226 -6.75 -7.44 -34.26
CA GLY A 226 -7.98 -8.24 -34.22
C GLY A 226 -8.65 -8.33 -32.86
N VAL A 227 -8.16 -7.61 -31.84
CA VAL A 227 -8.72 -7.59 -30.47
C VAL A 227 -9.01 -6.17 -29.99
N LEU A 228 -9.27 -5.25 -30.92
CA LEU A 228 -9.70 -3.87 -30.64
C LEU A 228 -11.22 -3.79 -30.38
N ARG A 229 -11.74 -2.63 -29.97
CA ARG A 229 -13.19 -2.41 -29.85
C ARG A 229 -13.86 -2.41 -31.22
N LEU A 230 -15.19 -2.53 -31.23
CA LEU A 230 -15.98 -2.57 -32.46
C LEU A 230 -15.67 -1.35 -33.35
N ASN A 231 -15.27 -1.61 -34.60
CA ASN A 231 -14.92 -0.61 -35.60
C ASN A 231 -13.78 0.36 -35.21
N GLU A 232 -12.97 0.04 -34.20
CA GLU A 232 -11.96 0.95 -33.68
C GLU A 232 -10.91 1.33 -34.73
N ALA A 233 -10.34 0.36 -35.45
CA ALA A 233 -9.36 0.66 -36.51
C ALA A 233 -9.95 1.55 -37.61
N LYS A 234 -11.20 1.29 -38.01
CA LYS A 234 -11.92 2.10 -38.99
C LYS A 234 -12.16 3.53 -38.49
N GLN A 235 -12.64 3.68 -37.26
CA GLN A 235 -12.89 4.99 -36.64
C GLN A 235 -11.59 5.79 -36.51
N VAL A 236 -10.50 5.15 -36.06
CA VAL A 236 -9.19 5.79 -35.94
C VAL A 236 -8.64 6.19 -37.31
N HIS A 237 -8.84 5.37 -38.34
CA HIS A 237 -8.46 5.70 -39.71
C HIS A 237 -9.24 6.88 -40.27
N GLU A 238 -10.57 6.86 -40.19
CA GLU A 238 -11.41 7.98 -40.64
C GLU A 238 -11.02 9.27 -39.93
N MET A 239 -10.85 9.21 -38.61
CA MET A 239 -10.47 10.35 -37.80
C MET A 239 -9.07 10.90 -38.14
N LEU A 240 -8.04 10.06 -38.10
CA LEU A 240 -6.67 10.53 -38.31
C LEU A 240 -6.45 10.97 -39.76
N ASN A 241 -6.91 10.16 -40.71
CA ASN A 241 -6.64 10.38 -42.13
C ASN A 241 -7.58 11.44 -42.72
N ASN A 242 -8.89 11.29 -42.54
CA ASN A 242 -9.88 12.18 -43.18
C ASN A 242 -10.09 13.48 -42.39
N ASP A 243 -10.25 13.40 -41.07
CA ASP A 243 -10.62 14.58 -40.26
C ASP A 243 -9.39 15.40 -39.84
N LEU A 244 -8.26 14.74 -39.55
CA LEU A 244 -7.06 15.37 -39.00
C LEU A 244 -5.90 15.49 -39.99
N GLY A 245 -6.00 14.88 -41.18
CA GLY A 245 -4.99 14.93 -42.25
C GLY A 245 -3.72 14.11 -42.01
N VAL A 246 -3.66 13.33 -40.93
CA VAL A 246 -2.52 12.50 -40.57
C VAL A 246 -2.46 11.27 -41.48
N ASN A 247 -1.37 11.14 -42.25
CA ASN A 247 -1.12 9.97 -43.07
C ASN A 247 -0.97 8.71 -42.20
N LEU A 248 -2.02 7.88 -42.19
CA LEU A 248 -2.10 6.65 -41.39
C LEU A 248 -2.26 5.44 -42.30
N THR A 249 -1.35 4.47 -42.17
CA THR A 249 -1.55 3.11 -42.69
C THR A 249 -2.13 2.22 -41.60
N VAL A 250 -3.28 1.61 -41.88
CA VAL A 250 -3.85 0.54 -41.06
C VAL A 250 -3.41 -0.80 -41.62
N VAL A 251 -2.81 -1.62 -40.77
CA VAL A 251 -2.30 -2.94 -41.09
C VAL A 251 -3.20 -3.95 -40.41
N ASP A 252 -4.01 -4.67 -41.18
CA ASP A 252 -4.80 -5.78 -40.65
C ASP A 252 -3.90 -7.00 -40.43
N ALA A 253 -3.54 -7.23 -39.17
CA ALA A 253 -2.81 -8.39 -38.73
C ALA A 253 -3.70 -9.34 -37.91
N SER A 254 -5.03 -9.17 -37.93
CA SER A 254 -5.96 -9.86 -37.04
C SER A 254 -5.82 -11.38 -37.08
N GLU A 255 -5.68 -11.98 -38.26
CA GLU A 255 -5.46 -13.42 -38.43
C GLU A 255 -4.13 -13.90 -37.84
N LEU A 256 -3.06 -13.12 -37.97
CA LEU A 256 -1.75 -13.44 -37.40
C LEU A 256 -1.81 -13.44 -35.86
N PHE A 257 -2.46 -12.44 -35.26
CA PHE A 257 -2.59 -12.37 -33.81
C PHE A 257 -3.50 -13.48 -33.27
N LEU A 258 -4.67 -13.68 -33.87
CA LEU A 258 -5.62 -14.70 -33.43
C LEU A 258 -5.04 -16.11 -33.57
N SER A 259 -4.28 -16.39 -34.64
CA SER A 259 -3.61 -17.70 -34.78
C SER A 259 -2.54 -17.95 -33.72
N ARG A 260 -1.81 -16.92 -33.28
CA ARG A 260 -0.82 -17.02 -32.19
C ARG A 260 -1.45 -17.07 -30.79
N LEU A 261 -2.66 -16.53 -30.63
CA LEU A 261 -3.43 -16.57 -29.38
C LEU A 261 -4.28 -17.85 -29.24
N LYS A 262 -4.28 -18.70 -30.26
CA LYS A 262 -5.03 -19.96 -30.26
C LYS A 262 -4.62 -20.81 -29.07
N ASP A 263 -5.61 -21.28 -28.32
CA ASP A 263 -5.47 -22.16 -27.15
C ASP A 263 -4.65 -21.54 -25.98
N ILE A 264 -4.41 -20.22 -25.99
CA ILE A 264 -3.72 -19.52 -24.90
C ILE A 264 -4.73 -18.94 -23.91
N GLU A 265 -4.70 -19.43 -22.68
CA GLU A 265 -5.58 -18.96 -21.59
C GLU A 265 -4.87 -17.99 -20.64
N ASP A 266 -3.59 -18.24 -20.36
CA ASP A 266 -2.81 -17.46 -19.38
C ASP A 266 -2.69 -15.98 -19.81
N PRO A 267 -3.14 -15.02 -18.98
CA PRO A 267 -3.17 -13.62 -19.35
C PRO A 267 -1.78 -13.02 -19.59
N GLU A 268 -0.75 -13.46 -18.87
CA GLU A 268 0.61 -12.97 -19.03
C GLU A 268 1.26 -13.49 -20.32
N GLN A 269 0.98 -14.74 -20.69
CA GLN A 269 1.34 -15.28 -22.00
C GLN A 269 0.65 -14.52 -23.13
N LYS A 270 -0.65 -14.21 -23.03
CA LYS A 270 -1.36 -13.38 -24.01
C LYS A 270 -0.67 -12.03 -24.19
N ARG A 271 -0.31 -11.34 -23.10
CA ARG A 271 0.40 -10.05 -23.13
C ARG A 271 1.72 -10.15 -23.90
N LYS A 272 2.55 -11.15 -23.57
CA LYS A 272 3.85 -11.38 -24.23
C LYS A 272 3.69 -11.67 -25.72
N ILE A 273 2.75 -12.54 -26.09
CA ILE A 273 2.48 -12.91 -27.49
C ILE A 273 2.03 -11.69 -28.29
N ILE A 274 1.09 -10.90 -27.76
CA ILE A 274 0.60 -9.69 -28.43
C ILE A 274 1.72 -8.67 -28.58
N GLY A 275 2.48 -8.39 -27.50
CA GLY A 275 3.59 -7.45 -27.53
C GLY A 275 4.64 -7.81 -28.58
N ASN A 276 5.11 -9.07 -28.59
CA ASN A 276 6.12 -9.53 -29.55
C ASN A 276 5.59 -9.52 -30.99
N THR A 277 4.34 -9.94 -31.21
CA THR A 277 3.74 -9.98 -32.55
C THR A 277 3.55 -8.59 -33.10
N PHE A 278 3.12 -7.63 -32.26
CA PHE A 278 3.00 -6.23 -32.63
C PHE A 278 4.32 -5.64 -33.12
N ILE A 279 5.41 -5.89 -32.39
CA ILE A 279 6.73 -5.39 -32.77
C ILE A 279 7.14 -5.92 -34.15
N ASN A 280 7.00 -7.22 -34.38
CA ASN A 280 7.36 -7.83 -35.67
C ASN A 280 6.57 -7.24 -36.84
N VAL A 281 5.24 -7.08 -36.68
CA VAL A 281 4.38 -6.49 -37.72
C VAL A 281 4.75 -5.03 -37.96
N PHE A 282 4.97 -4.26 -36.88
CA PHE A 282 5.36 -2.87 -36.99
C PHE A 282 6.70 -2.70 -37.72
N GLU A 283 7.71 -3.52 -37.42
CA GLU A 283 9.01 -3.49 -38.09
C GLU A 283 8.92 -3.86 -39.58
N GLU A 284 8.10 -4.86 -39.93
CA GLU A 284 7.89 -5.25 -41.33
C GLU A 284 7.29 -4.09 -42.14
N GLU A 285 6.30 -3.40 -41.57
CA GLU A 285 5.61 -2.28 -42.22
C GLU A 285 6.47 -1.01 -42.25
N ALA A 286 7.24 -0.75 -41.19
CA ALA A 286 8.24 0.30 -41.17
C ALA A 286 9.27 0.13 -42.30
N ALA A 287 9.76 -1.10 -42.53
CA ALA A 287 10.71 -1.40 -43.60
C ALA A 287 10.11 -1.19 -45.00
N LYS A 288 8.82 -1.49 -45.21
CA LYS A 288 8.12 -1.20 -46.47
C LYS A 288 8.04 0.31 -46.73
N ILE A 289 7.74 1.10 -45.71
CA ILE A 289 7.68 2.57 -45.80
C ILE A 289 9.07 3.16 -46.08
N GLU A 290 10.12 2.62 -45.43
CA GLU A 290 11.50 3.03 -45.68
C GLU A 290 11.92 2.74 -47.12
N ALA A 291 11.63 1.54 -47.64
CA ALA A 291 11.93 1.17 -49.01
C ALA A 291 11.18 2.03 -50.05
N ALA A 292 9.92 2.37 -49.77
CA ALA A 292 9.14 3.29 -50.62
C ALA A 292 9.75 4.70 -50.62
N ALA A 293 10.17 5.20 -49.46
CA ALA A 293 10.84 6.49 -49.33
C ALA A 293 12.16 6.54 -50.13
N GLU A 294 12.98 5.49 -50.08
CA GLU A 294 14.21 5.39 -50.87
C GLU A 294 13.96 5.35 -52.38
N ALA A 295 12.86 4.71 -52.82
CA ALA A 295 12.48 4.65 -54.22
C ALA A 295 12.02 6.01 -54.75
N GLU A 296 11.26 6.78 -53.97
CA GLU A 296 10.85 8.14 -54.28
C GLU A 296 12.05 9.08 -54.41
N GLU A 297 13.02 8.99 -53.51
CA GLU A 297 14.24 9.82 -53.53
C GLU A 297 15.08 9.57 -54.79
N LYS A 298 15.16 8.31 -55.25
CA LYS A 298 15.84 7.94 -56.51
C LYS A 298 15.17 8.49 -57.77
N GLN A 299 13.88 8.82 -57.72
CA GLN A 299 13.09 9.28 -58.86
C GLN A 299 13.10 10.82 -59.04
N GLY A 300 13.85 11.56 -58.21
CA GLY A 300 14.00 13.01 -58.36
C GLY A 300 12.79 13.84 -57.93
N ALA A 301 11.86 13.25 -57.16
CA ALA A 301 10.79 13.98 -56.50
C ALA A 301 11.35 14.99 -55.49
N GLU A 302 10.62 16.08 -55.25
CA GLU A 302 11.00 17.12 -54.27
C GLU A 302 11.37 16.47 -52.92
N ALA A 303 12.57 16.80 -52.44
CA ALA A 303 13.39 15.88 -51.64
C ALA A 303 12.90 15.63 -50.20
N LYS A 304 11.96 14.71 -50.01
CA LYS A 304 11.70 14.06 -48.71
C LYS A 304 12.77 12.95 -48.52
N GLY A 305 13.67 13.10 -47.56
CA GLY A 305 14.81 12.17 -47.31
C GLY A 305 14.40 10.86 -46.63
N ARG A 306 15.37 10.08 -46.14
CA ARG A 306 15.14 8.77 -45.50
C ARG A 306 14.35 8.82 -44.18
N VAL A 307 13.79 7.67 -43.79
CA VAL A 307 13.19 7.46 -42.46
C VAL A 307 14.30 7.39 -41.41
N GLU A 308 14.33 8.35 -40.48
CA GLU A 308 15.38 8.42 -39.46
C GLU A 308 14.84 8.33 -38.03
N TRP A 309 13.55 8.56 -37.84
CA TRP A 309 12.94 8.79 -36.54
C TRP A 309 11.72 7.91 -36.28
N LEU A 310 11.56 7.50 -35.02
CA LEU A 310 10.41 6.79 -34.47
C LEU A 310 9.72 7.65 -33.42
N LEU A 311 8.44 7.96 -33.65
CA LEU A 311 7.58 8.68 -32.71
C LEU A 311 7.13 7.78 -31.56
N GLN A 312 7.24 8.28 -30.33
CA GLN A 312 6.66 7.70 -29.14
C GLN A 312 5.83 8.73 -28.37
N GLY A 313 4.68 8.29 -27.86
CA GLY A 313 3.78 9.10 -27.02
C GLY A 313 4.17 9.08 -25.54
N THR A 314 5.46 8.92 -25.21
CA THR A 314 5.98 8.87 -23.84
C THR A 314 5.55 10.12 -23.07
N LEU A 315 5.01 9.94 -21.86
CA LEU A 315 4.59 11.06 -20.99
C LEU A 315 5.60 11.30 -19.86
N TYR A 316 5.47 12.44 -19.18
CA TYR A 316 6.36 12.79 -18.08
C TYR A 316 6.36 11.79 -16.91
N PRO A 317 5.22 11.18 -16.50
CA PRO A 317 5.23 10.10 -15.51
C PRO A 317 6.09 8.90 -15.92
N ASP A 318 6.12 8.55 -17.21
CA ASP A 318 6.93 7.43 -17.73
C ASP A 318 8.42 7.75 -17.65
N VAL A 319 8.79 9.01 -17.87
CA VAL A 319 10.16 9.49 -17.74
C VAL A 319 10.60 9.47 -16.27
N ILE A 320 9.76 9.92 -15.34
CA ILE A 320 10.08 9.94 -13.90
C ILE A 320 10.33 8.51 -13.39
N GLU A 321 9.49 7.55 -13.75
CA GLU A 321 9.66 6.14 -13.33
C GLU A 321 10.95 5.51 -13.85
N SER A 322 11.48 6.00 -14.98
CA SER A 322 12.74 5.51 -15.56
C SER A 322 13.99 6.12 -14.92
N ILE A 323 13.87 7.28 -14.25
CA ILE A 323 14.96 8.02 -13.61
C ILE A 323 14.92 7.77 -12.10
N SER A 324 15.59 6.70 -11.66
CA SER A 324 15.75 6.40 -10.23
C SER A 324 17.07 6.96 -9.68
N PHE A 325 17.02 7.53 -8.46
CA PHE A 325 18.20 8.06 -7.76
C PHE A 325 19.07 6.97 -7.11
N LYS A 326 18.58 5.73 -7.00
CA LYS A 326 19.32 4.57 -6.43
C LYS A 326 19.77 3.54 -7.48
N GLY A 327 19.92 3.94 -8.74
CA GLY A 327 20.31 3.06 -9.85
C GLY A 327 19.14 2.72 -10.79
N PRO A 328 19.37 1.96 -11.88
CA PRO A 328 18.38 1.79 -12.96
C PRO A 328 17.09 1.16 -12.42
N SER A 329 15.99 1.89 -12.57
CA SER A 329 14.65 1.41 -12.23
C SER A 329 14.36 0.13 -13.01
N ALA A 330 13.82 -0.90 -12.34
CA ALA A 330 13.40 -2.11 -13.01
C ALA A 330 12.42 -1.73 -14.14
N THR A 331 12.73 -2.12 -15.37
CA THR A 331 11.96 -1.81 -16.59
C THR A 331 10.61 -2.50 -16.58
N ILE A 332 9.70 -2.04 -15.72
CA ILE A 332 8.38 -2.65 -15.48
C ILE A 332 7.34 -2.18 -16.52
N LYS A 333 7.61 -1.11 -17.28
CA LYS A 333 6.76 -0.66 -18.39
C LYS A 333 7.30 -1.05 -19.77
N THR A 334 7.42 -2.34 -20.05
CA THR A 334 7.78 -2.83 -21.41
C THR A 334 6.64 -2.71 -22.43
N HIS A 335 5.43 -2.34 -22.01
CA HIS A 335 4.23 -2.37 -22.86
C HIS A 335 3.75 -0.99 -23.35
N HIS A 336 4.22 0.11 -22.73
CA HIS A 336 3.85 1.49 -23.08
C HIS A 336 5.00 2.23 -23.74
N ASN A 337 6.21 2.02 -23.23
CA ASN A 337 7.42 2.32 -23.97
C ASN A 337 7.73 1.13 -24.85
N VAL A 338 8.23 1.38 -26.05
CA VAL A 338 8.61 0.35 -27.01
C VAL A 338 9.94 -0.32 -26.54
N GLY A 339 10.01 -0.69 -25.26
CA GLY A 339 11.14 -1.36 -24.60
C GLY A 339 11.26 -2.84 -24.97
N GLY A 340 10.42 -3.33 -25.88
CA GLY A 340 10.58 -4.61 -26.56
C GLY A 340 11.31 -4.52 -27.90
N LEU A 341 11.66 -3.32 -28.39
CA LEU A 341 12.43 -3.22 -29.63
C LEU A 341 13.78 -3.86 -29.44
N LEU A 342 14.15 -4.71 -30.39
CA LEU A 342 15.40 -5.46 -30.40
C LEU A 342 16.59 -4.48 -30.28
N LYS A 343 17.71 -4.96 -29.70
CA LYS A 343 18.98 -4.21 -29.58
C LYS A 343 19.52 -3.66 -30.91
N ASP A 344 18.92 -4.04 -32.04
CA ASP A 344 19.37 -3.79 -33.40
C ASP A 344 18.56 -2.69 -34.15
N MET A 345 17.67 -1.95 -33.47
CA MET A 345 16.90 -0.89 -34.12
C MET A 345 17.77 0.31 -34.54
N LYS A 346 17.63 0.76 -35.81
CA LYS A 346 18.43 1.84 -36.43
C LYS A 346 17.81 3.24 -36.35
N LEU A 347 16.55 3.36 -35.91
CA LEU A 347 15.80 4.63 -35.85
C LEU A 347 16.06 5.38 -34.54
N LYS A 348 16.10 6.71 -34.62
CA LYS A 348 16.23 7.60 -33.47
C LYS A 348 14.85 7.91 -32.87
N LEU A 349 14.75 8.05 -31.55
CA LEU A 349 13.46 8.34 -30.91
C LEU A 349 13.11 9.83 -30.94
N ILE A 350 11.82 10.13 -31.16
CA ILE A 350 11.23 11.45 -30.95
C ILE A 350 10.02 11.33 -30.02
N GLU A 351 10.09 12.02 -28.88
CA GLU A 351 9.10 11.92 -27.80
C GLU A 351 8.56 13.34 -27.50
N PRO A 352 7.54 13.82 -28.23
CA PRO A 352 7.11 15.21 -28.11
C PRO A 352 6.26 15.49 -26.88
N LEU A 353 5.70 14.45 -26.24
CA LEU A 353 4.85 14.58 -25.05
C LEU A 353 5.60 14.31 -23.73
N ARG A 354 6.91 14.08 -23.81
CA ARG A 354 7.74 13.61 -22.68
C ARG A 354 7.79 14.56 -21.47
N GLU A 355 7.40 15.82 -21.65
CA GLU A 355 7.38 16.85 -20.60
C GLU A 355 5.95 17.13 -20.08
N LEU A 356 4.94 16.39 -20.55
CA LEU A 356 3.54 16.63 -20.23
C LEU A 356 2.94 15.56 -19.31
N PHE A 357 2.02 16.00 -18.45
CA PHE A 357 1.09 15.14 -17.73
C PHE A 357 -0.16 14.83 -18.57
N LYS A 358 -0.94 13.83 -18.13
CA LYS A 358 -2.08 13.29 -18.90
C LYS A 358 -3.19 14.33 -19.13
N ASP A 359 -3.44 15.18 -18.15
CA ASP A 359 -4.39 16.30 -18.23
C ASP A 359 -3.93 17.38 -19.21
N GLU A 360 -2.62 17.68 -19.25
CA GLU A 360 -2.01 18.58 -20.23
C GLU A 360 -2.10 18.02 -21.65
N VAL A 361 -1.84 16.72 -21.84
CA VAL A 361 -2.04 16.06 -23.15
C VAL A 361 -3.48 16.19 -23.63
N ARG A 362 -4.45 16.07 -22.72
CA ARG A 362 -5.87 16.29 -23.05
C ARG A 362 -6.16 17.74 -23.43
N ALA A 363 -5.59 18.71 -22.71
CA ALA A 363 -5.71 20.12 -23.05
C ALA A 363 -5.08 20.44 -24.41
N LEU A 364 -3.90 19.89 -24.69
CA LEU A 364 -3.20 19.97 -25.96
C LEU A 364 -4.04 19.40 -27.11
N GLY A 365 -4.67 18.24 -26.90
CA GLY A 365 -5.54 17.62 -27.89
C GLY A 365 -6.73 18.49 -28.29
N ARG A 366 -7.35 19.20 -27.32
CA ARG A 366 -8.44 20.15 -27.61
C ARG A 366 -7.97 21.31 -28.50
N LEU A 367 -6.79 21.86 -28.24
CA LEU A 367 -6.22 22.95 -29.03
C LEU A 367 -5.82 22.52 -30.43
N LEU A 368 -5.39 21.27 -30.59
CA LEU A 368 -5.14 20.65 -31.89
C LEU A 368 -6.43 20.24 -32.64
N SER A 369 -7.59 20.73 -32.19
CA SER A 369 -8.91 20.46 -32.77
C SER A 369 -9.30 18.98 -32.79
N ILE A 370 -8.75 18.18 -31.88
CA ILE A 370 -9.16 16.78 -31.72
C ILE A 370 -10.53 16.76 -30.99
N PRO A 371 -11.54 16.05 -31.52
CA PRO A 371 -12.88 16.04 -30.93
C PRO A 371 -12.90 15.61 -29.45
N SER A 372 -13.73 16.29 -28.64
CA SER A 372 -13.77 16.09 -27.17
C SER A 372 -13.98 14.63 -26.74
N HIS A 373 -14.87 13.92 -27.43
CA HIS A 373 -15.20 12.53 -27.10
C HIS A 373 -14.02 11.56 -27.24
N LEU A 374 -12.97 11.94 -27.96
CA LEU A 374 -11.72 11.19 -28.11
C LEU A 374 -10.71 11.59 -27.05
N VAL A 375 -10.59 12.89 -26.78
CA VAL A 375 -9.74 13.43 -25.71
C VAL A 375 -10.15 12.88 -24.34
N GLN A 376 -11.45 12.69 -24.12
CA GLN A 376 -12.02 12.16 -22.87
C GLN A 376 -12.16 10.63 -22.86
N ARG A 377 -11.71 9.93 -23.90
CA ARG A 377 -11.86 8.49 -24.02
C ARG A 377 -11.20 7.76 -22.85
N HIS A 378 -11.90 6.77 -22.29
CA HIS A 378 -11.37 5.90 -21.24
C HIS A 378 -10.15 5.12 -21.74
N PRO A 379 -9.13 4.91 -20.88
CA PRO A 379 -7.96 4.12 -21.23
C PRO A 379 -8.33 2.73 -21.79
N PHE A 380 -7.64 2.32 -22.85
CA PHE A 380 -7.76 0.99 -23.44
C PHE A 380 -6.40 0.28 -23.38
N PRO A 381 -6.34 -0.96 -22.87
CA PRO A 381 -5.08 -1.68 -22.74
C PRO A 381 -4.53 -2.07 -24.12
N GLY A 382 -3.20 -2.11 -24.28
CA GLY A 382 -2.54 -2.56 -25.52
C GLY A 382 -2.95 -3.98 -25.98
N PRO A 383 -3.02 -4.97 -25.08
CA PRO A 383 -3.62 -6.29 -25.36
C PRO A 383 -5.11 -6.29 -25.71
N GLY A 384 -5.79 -5.14 -25.61
CA GLY A 384 -7.17 -4.94 -25.98
C GLY A 384 -8.15 -5.88 -25.29
N LEU A 385 -9.06 -6.44 -26.07
CA LEU A 385 -10.08 -7.38 -25.63
C LEU A 385 -9.52 -8.75 -25.26
N ALA A 386 -8.28 -9.10 -25.65
CA ALA A 386 -7.70 -10.41 -25.34
C ALA A 386 -7.59 -10.69 -23.83
N ILE A 387 -7.38 -9.64 -23.03
CA ILE A 387 -7.36 -9.71 -21.56
C ILE A 387 -8.73 -9.47 -20.92
N ARG A 388 -9.76 -9.21 -21.74
CA ARG A 388 -11.17 -9.10 -21.33
C ARG A 388 -11.99 -10.32 -21.75
N ILE A 389 -11.38 -11.26 -22.46
CA ILE A 389 -11.92 -12.59 -22.74
C ILE A 389 -11.15 -13.55 -21.83
N LEU A 390 -11.85 -14.11 -20.86
CA LEU A 390 -11.30 -15.12 -19.97
C LEU A 390 -11.32 -16.48 -20.68
N GLY A 391 -10.17 -17.17 -20.71
CA GLY A 391 -9.96 -18.39 -21.51
C GLY A 391 -9.36 -18.10 -22.90
N PRO A 392 -9.48 -19.03 -23.86
CA PRO A 392 -8.94 -18.85 -25.21
C PRO A 392 -9.54 -17.62 -25.91
N VAL A 393 -8.86 -17.06 -26.91
CA VAL A 393 -9.32 -15.89 -27.67
C VAL A 393 -9.60 -16.29 -29.12
N THR A 394 -10.87 -16.29 -29.53
CA THR A 394 -11.28 -16.59 -30.91
C THR A 394 -11.97 -15.39 -31.58
N ARG A 395 -12.03 -15.40 -32.92
CA ARG A 395 -12.73 -14.36 -33.70
C ARG A 395 -14.20 -14.20 -33.29
N GLU A 396 -14.87 -15.31 -33.01
CA GLU A 396 -16.27 -15.33 -32.55
C GLU A 396 -16.43 -14.68 -31.17
N GLN A 397 -15.57 -15.02 -30.20
CA GLN A 397 -15.61 -14.42 -28.87
C GLN A 397 -15.31 -12.92 -28.90
N VAL A 398 -14.35 -12.50 -29.74
CA VAL A 398 -14.06 -11.08 -29.95
C VAL A 398 -15.29 -10.36 -30.48
N GLN A 399 -15.97 -10.89 -31.50
CA GLN A 399 -17.17 -10.27 -32.06
C GLN A 399 -18.31 -10.15 -31.03
N ILE A 400 -18.54 -11.20 -30.23
CA ILE A 400 -19.52 -11.19 -29.15
C ILE A 400 -19.20 -10.06 -28.15
N LEU A 401 -17.96 -10.00 -27.68
CA LEU A 401 -17.54 -9.00 -26.70
C LEU A 401 -17.57 -7.58 -27.28
N GLN A 402 -17.17 -7.40 -28.54
CA GLN A 402 -17.21 -6.10 -29.24
C GLN A 402 -18.62 -5.52 -29.29
N HIS A 403 -19.63 -6.32 -29.64
CA HIS A 403 -21.03 -5.86 -29.68
C HIS A 403 -21.55 -5.50 -28.29
N ALA A 404 -21.26 -6.33 -27.28
CA ALA A 404 -21.74 -6.08 -25.93
C ALA A 404 -21.05 -4.87 -25.26
N ASP A 405 -19.74 -4.71 -25.43
CA ASP A 405 -19.00 -3.52 -24.98
C ASP A 405 -19.51 -2.25 -25.67
N SER A 406 -19.83 -2.33 -26.97
CA SER A 406 -20.43 -1.22 -27.72
C SER A 406 -21.76 -0.77 -27.12
N ILE A 407 -22.69 -1.69 -26.85
CA ILE A 407 -23.99 -1.38 -26.22
C ILE A 407 -23.79 -0.76 -24.84
N TYR A 408 -22.87 -1.34 -24.04
CA TYR A 408 -22.59 -0.86 -22.69
C TYR A 408 -22.11 0.60 -22.70
N ILE A 409 -21.13 0.92 -23.54
CA ILE A 409 -20.60 2.27 -23.67
C ILE A 409 -21.64 3.24 -24.27
N GLU A 410 -22.47 2.80 -25.22
CA GLU A 410 -23.55 3.62 -25.79
C GLU A 410 -24.57 4.04 -24.71
N GLU A 411 -25.03 3.12 -23.88
CA GLU A 411 -25.99 3.42 -22.81
C GLU A 411 -25.38 4.28 -21.69
N ILE A 412 -24.09 4.10 -21.36
CA ILE A 412 -23.38 4.98 -20.42
C ILE A 412 -23.35 6.42 -20.96
N ARG A 413 -23.04 6.59 -22.25
CA ARG A 413 -23.00 7.91 -22.89
C ARG A 413 -24.39 8.53 -22.98
N ARG A 414 -25.41 7.73 -23.34
CA ARG A 414 -26.81 8.16 -23.38
C ARG A 414 -27.32 8.63 -22.01
N ALA A 415 -26.77 8.09 -20.92
CA ALA A 415 -27.08 8.49 -19.56
C ALA A 415 -26.21 9.65 -19.04
N GLU A 416 -25.30 10.20 -19.84
CA GLU A 416 -24.37 11.29 -19.45
C GLU A 416 -23.46 10.92 -18.25
N LEU A 417 -23.17 9.61 -18.08
CA LEU A 417 -22.36 9.10 -16.97
C LEU A 417 -20.89 8.87 -17.37
N TYR A 418 -20.55 8.97 -18.65
CA TYR A 418 -19.24 8.59 -19.17
C TYR A 418 -18.07 9.35 -18.52
N ASP A 419 -18.23 10.65 -18.32
CA ASP A 419 -17.19 11.52 -17.77
C ASP A 419 -17.08 11.42 -16.23
N GLN A 420 -18.05 10.79 -15.57
CA GLN A 420 -18.03 10.53 -14.13
C GLN A 420 -17.31 9.22 -13.78
N ILE A 421 -16.97 8.42 -14.79
CA ILE A 421 -16.36 7.10 -14.66
C ILE A 421 -14.92 7.19 -15.15
N SER A 422 -13.96 6.71 -14.36
CA SER A 422 -12.55 6.69 -14.74
C SER A 422 -12.27 5.64 -15.82
N GLN A 423 -12.94 4.48 -15.74
CA GLN A 423 -12.91 3.44 -16.77
C GLN A 423 -14.16 2.55 -16.74
N ALA A 424 -14.73 2.23 -17.90
CA ALA A 424 -15.79 1.24 -18.08
C ALA A 424 -15.47 0.25 -19.21
N PHE A 425 -15.81 -1.04 -19.01
CA PHE A 425 -15.67 -2.08 -20.03
C PHE A 425 -16.47 -3.35 -19.70
N ALA A 426 -16.73 -4.16 -20.72
CA ALA A 426 -17.30 -5.50 -20.57
C ALA A 426 -16.21 -6.60 -20.60
N VAL A 427 -16.51 -7.75 -19.97
CA VAL A 427 -15.64 -8.94 -19.87
C VAL A 427 -16.46 -10.18 -20.20
N LEU A 428 -15.98 -11.00 -21.16
CA LEU A 428 -16.63 -12.25 -21.54
C LEU A 428 -16.13 -13.40 -20.66
N LEU A 429 -17.05 -14.11 -20.02
CA LEU A 429 -16.73 -15.21 -19.12
C LEU A 429 -16.77 -16.57 -19.85
N PRO A 430 -15.93 -17.56 -19.47
CA PRO A 430 -15.87 -18.87 -20.09
C PRO A 430 -16.95 -19.80 -19.52
N VAL A 431 -18.11 -19.26 -19.18
CA VAL A 431 -19.24 -19.99 -18.59
C VAL A 431 -20.50 -19.71 -19.39
N LYS A 432 -21.40 -20.71 -19.44
CA LYS A 432 -22.72 -20.60 -20.05
C LYS A 432 -23.80 -20.69 -18.99
N ALA A 433 -24.92 -20.03 -19.23
CA ALA A 433 -26.07 -20.07 -18.35
C ALA A 433 -27.33 -20.42 -19.14
N VAL A 434 -28.31 -21.04 -18.45
CA VAL A 434 -29.65 -21.22 -19.02
C VAL A 434 -30.38 -19.88 -18.98
N GLY A 435 -31.01 -19.54 -20.09
CA GLY A 435 -31.86 -18.35 -20.25
C GLY A 435 -33.15 -18.69 -21.00
N VAL A 436 -34.09 -17.75 -20.99
CA VAL A 436 -35.30 -17.80 -21.79
C VAL A 436 -35.34 -16.54 -22.63
N MET A 437 -35.24 -16.68 -23.94
CA MET A 437 -35.30 -15.57 -24.89
C MET A 437 -36.47 -15.84 -25.84
N GLY A 438 -37.55 -15.06 -25.71
CA GLY A 438 -38.86 -15.40 -26.29
C GLY A 438 -39.43 -16.68 -25.68
N ASP A 439 -39.95 -17.58 -26.53
CA ASP A 439 -40.55 -18.85 -26.10
C ASP A 439 -39.56 -20.03 -26.10
N LYS A 440 -38.26 -19.79 -26.35
CA LYS A 440 -37.23 -20.84 -26.46
C LYS A 440 -36.21 -20.75 -25.31
N ARG A 441 -35.82 -21.90 -24.78
CA ARG A 441 -34.70 -22.02 -23.85
C ARG A 441 -33.38 -21.82 -24.60
N THR A 442 -32.50 -20.99 -24.07
CA THR A 442 -31.15 -20.73 -24.60
C THR A 442 -30.09 -21.18 -23.60
N TYR A 443 -28.91 -21.56 -24.10
CA TYR A 443 -27.74 -21.88 -23.29
C TYR A 443 -26.51 -21.17 -23.86
N GLU A 444 -26.33 -19.94 -23.42
CA GLU A 444 -25.41 -18.96 -24.00
C GLU A 444 -24.48 -18.37 -22.94
N GLN A 445 -23.49 -17.57 -23.35
CA GLN A 445 -22.43 -17.09 -22.46
C GLN A 445 -22.92 -16.01 -21.49
N VAL A 446 -22.14 -15.82 -20.42
CA VAL A 446 -22.32 -14.76 -19.44
C VAL A 446 -21.31 -13.64 -19.69
N ILE A 447 -21.75 -12.39 -19.60
CA ILE A 447 -20.89 -11.22 -19.65
C ILE A 447 -20.89 -10.48 -18.31
N ALA A 448 -19.73 -10.01 -17.87
CA ALA A 448 -19.57 -9.15 -16.72
C ALA A 448 -19.28 -7.71 -17.16
N LEU A 449 -20.03 -6.76 -16.62
CA LEU A 449 -19.81 -5.34 -16.80
C LEU A 449 -18.93 -4.81 -15.68
N ARG A 450 -17.98 -3.93 -15.98
CA ARG A 450 -17.09 -3.27 -15.01
C ARG A 450 -17.13 -1.75 -15.22
N ALA A 451 -17.24 -0.99 -14.15
CA ALA A 451 -16.96 0.45 -14.15
C ALA A 451 -16.35 0.87 -12.80
N VAL A 452 -15.42 1.82 -12.82
CA VAL A 452 -14.70 2.27 -11.62
C VAL A 452 -14.55 3.79 -11.55
N GLN A 453 -14.51 4.30 -10.32
CA GLN A 453 -14.08 5.65 -9.99
C GLN A 453 -12.74 5.62 -9.27
N SER A 454 -11.85 6.51 -9.66
CA SER A 454 -10.51 6.60 -9.11
C SER A 454 -9.89 7.96 -9.46
N GLU A 455 -9.15 8.52 -8.50
CA GLU A 455 -8.34 9.73 -8.70
C GLU A 455 -6.97 9.41 -9.32
N ASP A 456 -6.42 8.22 -9.06
CA ASP A 456 -5.03 7.85 -9.38
C ASP A 456 -4.86 6.47 -10.07
N PHE A 457 -5.96 5.74 -10.31
CA PHE A 457 -6.05 4.34 -10.79
C PHE A 457 -5.41 3.29 -9.87
N MET A 458 -5.00 3.71 -8.68
CA MET A 458 -4.29 2.87 -7.74
C MET A 458 -5.22 2.24 -6.72
N THR A 459 -6.11 3.06 -6.16
CA THR A 459 -7.31 2.61 -5.44
C THR A 459 -8.51 2.94 -6.31
N ALA A 460 -9.50 2.04 -6.35
CA ALA A 460 -10.65 2.24 -7.22
C ALA A 460 -11.88 1.60 -6.60
N ASP A 461 -12.93 2.40 -6.46
CA ASP A 461 -14.24 1.87 -6.09
C ASP A 461 -15.05 1.54 -7.34
N TRP A 462 -15.98 0.59 -7.23
CA TRP A 462 -16.89 0.27 -8.32
C TRP A 462 -17.91 1.39 -8.49
N PHE A 463 -18.27 1.73 -9.73
CA PHE A 463 -19.19 2.84 -9.98
C PHE A 463 -20.63 2.46 -9.63
N VAL A 464 -21.31 3.26 -8.83
CA VAL A 464 -22.71 3.01 -8.45
C VAL A 464 -23.64 3.50 -9.55
N PHE A 465 -24.06 2.59 -10.44
CA PHE A 465 -25.02 2.93 -11.50
C PHE A 465 -26.45 3.12 -10.98
N PRO A 466 -27.22 4.05 -11.56
CA PRO A 466 -28.67 4.04 -11.45
C PRO A 466 -29.26 2.73 -12.01
N ALA A 467 -30.18 2.12 -11.27
CA ALA A 467 -30.71 0.78 -11.57
C ALA A 467 -31.38 0.72 -12.96
N GLU A 468 -32.03 1.79 -13.40
CA GLU A 468 -32.66 1.87 -14.71
C GLU A 468 -31.67 1.87 -15.87
N VAL A 469 -30.46 2.39 -15.67
CA VAL A 469 -29.37 2.35 -16.67
C VAL A 469 -28.88 0.91 -16.82
N LEU A 470 -28.58 0.22 -15.71
CA LEU A 470 -28.20 -1.20 -15.72
C LEU A 470 -29.28 -2.09 -16.34
N ARG A 471 -30.56 -1.82 -16.05
CA ARG A 471 -31.69 -2.55 -16.64
C ARG A 471 -31.72 -2.42 -18.17
N ARG A 472 -31.51 -1.21 -18.70
CA ARG A 472 -31.46 -0.98 -20.16
C ARG A 472 -30.25 -1.67 -20.79
N ILE A 473 -29.06 -1.51 -20.21
CA ILE A 473 -27.84 -2.18 -20.68
C ILE A 473 -28.06 -3.69 -20.74
N SER A 474 -28.52 -4.28 -19.64
CA SER A 474 -28.76 -5.72 -19.53
C SER A 474 -29.75 -6.20 -20.59
N SER A 475 -30.88 -5.50 -20.73
CA SER A 475 -31.93 -5.86 -21.70
C SER A 475 -31.45 -5.76 -23.15
N ARG A 476 -30.70 -4.71 -23.49
CA ARG A 476 -30.15 -4.53 -24.84
C ARG A 476 -29.12 -5.61 -25.16
N ILE A 477 -28.16 -5.86 -24.26
CA ILE A 477 -27.13 -6.88 -24.48
C ILE A 477 -27.78 -8.25 -24.71
N THR A 478 -28.73 -8.68 -23.88
CA THR A 478 -29.37 -10.00 -24.05
C THR A 478 -30.25 -10.10 -25.28
N ASN A 479 -30.86 -8.99 -25.74
CA ASN A 479 -31.76 -9.03 -26.89
C ASN A 479 -31.05 -8.83 -28.24
N GLU A 480 -29.94 -8.08 -28.24
CA GLU A 480 -29.24 -7.66 -29.47
C GLU A 480 -27.97 -8.48 -29.74
N VAL A 481 -27.34 -9.09 -28.73
CA VAL A 481 -26.07 -9.83 -28.88
C VAL A 481 -26.31 -11.33 -28.84
N ALA A 482 -26.37 -11.95 -30.02
CA ALA A 482 -26.41 -13.40 -30.14
C ALA A 482 -25.18 -14.03 -29.47
N GLY A 483 -25.39 -15.00 -28.58
CA GLY A 483 -24.34 -15.66 -27.81
C GLY A 483 -24.23 -15.20 -26.36
N ILE A 484 -25.02 -14.19 -25.94
CA ILE A 484 -25.13 -13.75 -24.54
C ILE A 484 -26.59 -13.79 -24.10
N ASN A 485 -26.86 -14.48 -23.00
CA ASN A 485 -28.20 -14.50 -22.39
C ASN A 485 -28.22 -14.04 -20.93
N ARG A 486 -27.07 -13.64 -20.38
CA ARG A 486 -26.95 -13.19 -18.99
C ARG A 486 -25.87 -12.14 -18.84
N VAL A 487 -26.21 -11.10 -18.08
CA VAL A 487 -25.35 -9.95 -17.79
C VAL A 487 -25.19 -9.85 -16.27
N THR A 488 -23.95 -9.68 -15.81
CA THR A 488 -23.61 -9.40 -14.41
C THR A 488 -22.87 -8.06 -14.30
N TYR A 489 -22.80 -7.50 -13.09
CA TYR A 489 -22.03 -6.29 -12.82
C TYR A 489 -21.02 -6.57 -11.71
N ASP A 490 -19.77 -6.14 -11.92
CA ASP A 490 -18.68 -6.32 -10.96
C ASP A 490 -18.71 -5.23 -9.89
N ILE A 491 -19.09 -5.64 -8.68
CA ILE A 491 -19.20 -4.79 -7.48
C ILE A 491 -17.98 -4.93 -6.55
N SER A 492 -16.83 -5.36 -7.08
CA SER A 492 -15.60 -5.54 -6.31
C SER A 492 -14.75 -4.28 -6.36
N SER A 493 -14.49 -3.63 -5.23
CA SER A 493 -13.49 -2.56 -5.14
C SER A 493 -12.07 -3.14 -5.27
N LYS A 494 -11.08 -2.26 -5.47
CA LYS A 494 -9.66 -2.61 -5.43
C LYS A 494 -9.08 -2.09 -4.10
N PRO A 495 -8.70 -2.96 -3.14
CA PRO A 495 -8.68 -4.45 -3.15
C PRO A 495 -10.04 -5.16 -2.91
N PRO A 496 -10.18 -6.49 -3.21
CA PRO A 496 -11.47 -7.22 -3.14
C PRO A 496 -11.90 -7.61 -1.71
N ALA A 497 -13.22 -7.69 -1.48
CA ALA A 497 -13.81 -8.03 -0.17
C ALA A 497 -13.82 -9.53 0.22
N ASP A 498 -13.71 -10.46 -0.76
CA ASP A 498 -13.67 -11.91 -0.49
C ASP A 498 -12.26 -12.38 -0.11
N SER A 499 -12.12 -12.89 1.11
CA SER A 499 -10.84 -13.33 1.67
C SER A 499 -10.24 -14.56 1.00
N ALA A 500 -11.03 -15.36 0.29
CA ALA A 500 -10.52 -16.47 -0.52
C ALA A 500 -9.62 -15.98 -1.67
N ARG A 501 -9.78 -14.73 -2.10
CA ARG A 501 -8.99 -14.12 -3.18
C ARG A 501 -7.76 -13.37 -2.68
N TRP A 502 -7.57 -13.26 -1.37
CA TRP A 502 -6.45 -12.52 -0.80
C TRP A 502 -5.11 -13.26 -0.85
N GLY A 503 -5.13 -14.60 -0.94
CA GLY A 503 -3.91 -15.42 -0.89
C GLY A 503 -2.81 -14.96 -1.86
N PRO A 504 -3.08 -14.83 -3.17
CA PRO A 504 -2.09 -14.33 -4.12
C PRO A 504 -1.57 -12.93 -3.78
N ILE A 505 -2.44 -12.03 -3.30
CA ILE A 505 -2.10 -10.65 -2.92
C ILE A 505 -1.09 -10.65 -1.79
N PHE A 506 -1.38 -11.37 -0.70
CA PHE A 506 -0.50 -11.43 0.45
C PHE A 506 0.83 -12.11 0.15
N LEU A 507 0.80 -13.17 -0.67
CA LEU A 507 2.02 -13.83 -1.12
C LEU A 507 2.92 -12.86 -1.87
N GLY A 508 2.41 -12.07 -2.82
CA GLY A 508 3.26 -11.12 -3.53
C GLY A 508 3.64 -9.88 -2.72
N ILE A 509 2.78 -9.35 -1.85
CA ILE A 509 3.15 -8.27 -0.90
C ILE A 509 4.33 -8.71 -0.03
N MET A 510 4.29 -9.95 0.47
CA MET A 510 5.34 -10.50 1.33
C MET A 510 6.51 -11.08 0.53
N GLY A 511 6.45 -11.12 -0.81
CA GLY A 511 7.46 -11.76 -1.64
C GLY A 511 7.66 -13.24 -1.32
N SER A 512 6.57 -13.95 -1.01
CA SER A 512 6.54 -15.37 -0.63
C SER A 512 5.88 -16.23 -1.70
N PRO A 513 6.27 -17.51 -1.84
CA PRO A 513 7.34 -18.19 -1.09
C PRO A 513 8.75 -17.84 -1.59
N ASP A 514 9.73 -17.90 -0.71
CA ASP A 514 11.15 -18.07 -1.07
C ASP A 514 11.67 -19.38 -0.44
N PRO A 515 11.49 -20.53 -1.12
CA PRO A 515 11.81 -21.84 -0.55
C PRO A 515 13.30 -21.98 -0.23
N THR A 516 14.18 -21.37 -1.02
CA THR A 516 15.62 -21.59 -0.97
C THR A 516 16.29 -20.77 0.12
N TYR A 517 15.91 -19.49 0.25
CA TYR A 517 16.61 -18.56 1.13
C TYR A 517 15.71 -18.04 2.26
N GLY A 518 14.40 -18.32 2.23
CA GLY A 518 13.46 -17.88 3.25
C GLY A 518 13.36 -16.36 3.36
N ARG A 519 13.55 -15.61 2.26
CA ARG A 519 13.46 -14.15 2.27
C ARG A 519 12.02 -13.70 2.02
N GLN A 520 11.70 -12.51 2.51
CA GLN A 520 10.42 -11.84 2.31
C GLN A 520 10.63 -10.36 1.99
N LEU A 521 9.55 -9.65 1.65
CA LEU A 521 9.54 -8.25 1.21
C LEU A 521 10.47 -8.06 0.00
N ASN A 522 10.26 -8.88 -1.04
CA ASN A 522 11.02 -8.88 -2.29
C ASN A 522 12.54 -9.07 -2.10
N GLY A 523 12.94 -9.91 -1.13
CA GLY A 523 14.34 -10.29 -0.92
C GLY A 523 15.11 -9.37 0.05
N MET A 524 14.46 -8.35 0.61
CA MET A 524 15.09 -7.38 1.52
C MET A 524 15.22 -7.88 2.96
N GLY A 525 14.38 -8.83 3.40
CA GLY A 525 14.36 -9.30 4.78
C GLY A 525 14.53 -10.82 4.91
N GLY A 526 15.19 -11.27 5.97
CA GLY A 526 15.16 -12.69 6.40
C GLY A 526 13.82 -13.02 7.02
N GLY A 527 13.00 -13.81 6.32
CA GLY A 527 11.67 -14.22 6.77
C GLY A 527 11.77 -15.10 8.01
N VAL A 528 11.09 -14.70 9.08
CA VAL A 528 10.87 -15.52 10.27
C VAL A 528 9.39 -15.47 10.63
N SER A 529 8.85 -16.55 11.19
CA SER A 529 7.41 -16.70 11.44
C SER A 529 6.81 -15.53 12.23
N SER A 530 7.58 -14.93 13.14
CA SER A 530 7.16 -13.76 13.93
C SER A 530 6.94 -12.48 13.13
N LEU A 531 7.56 -12.34 11.94
CA LEU A 531 7.49 -11.17 11.06
C LEU A 531 6.66 -11.42 9.79
N SER A 532 6.36 -12.68 9.46
CA SER A 532 5.59 -13.08 8.28
C SER A 532 4.07 -13.02 8.52
N LYS A 533 3.53 -11.83 8.78
CA LYS A 533 2.15 -11.65 9.26
C LYS A 533 1.51 -10.38 8.70
N ILE A 534 0.22 -10.45 8.40
CA ILE A 534 -0.59 -9.33 7.90
C ILE A 534 -1.86 -9.21 8.76
N CYS A 535 -2.33 -7.98 8.96
CA CYS A 535 -3.69 -7.71 9.42
C CYS A 535 -4.42 -6.88 8.35
N VAL A 536 -5.60 -7.35 7.95
CA VAL A 536 -6.56 -6.57 7.16
C VAL A 536 -7.50 -5.89 8.14
N VAL A 537 -7.62 -4.58 8.08
CA VAL A 537 -8.41 -3.78 9.02
C VAL A 537 -9.52 -3.06 8.26
N GLU A 538 -10.76 -3.19 8.74
CA GLU A 538 -11.95 -2.73 8.02
C GLU A 538 -12.94 -2.05 8.98
N ARG A 539 -13.85 -1.25 8.41
CA ARG A 539 -14.97 -0.67 9.16
C ARG A 539 -15.97 -1.77 9.58
N PRO A 540 -16.58 -1.66 10.76
CA PRO A 540 -17.59 -2.62 11.19
C PRO A 540 -18.86 -2.50 10.35
N SER A 541 -19.57 -3.62 10.16
CA SER A 541 -20.93 -3.61 9.60
C SER A 541 -21.91 -2.89 10.53
N VAL A 542 -23.10 -2.56 10.01
CA VAL A 542 -24.17 -1.91 10.80
C VAL A 542 -24.55 -2.74 12.04
N ALA A 543 -24.63 -4.07 11.91
CA ALA A 543 -24.93 -4.97 13.02
C ALA A 543 -23.82 -4.99 14.08
N GLN A 544 -22.56 -5.14 13.65
CA GLN A 544 -21.41 -5.10 14.55
C GLN A 544 -21.29 -3.74 15.26
N LYS A 545 -21.59 -2.64 14.56
CA LYS A 545 -21.62 -1.32 15.18
C LYS A 545 -22.71 -1.19 16.24
N ALA A 546 -23.87 -1.83 16.04
CA ALA A 546 -24.95 -1.89 17.03
C ALA A 546 -24.57 -2.72 18.28
N GLU A 547 -23.72 -3.73 18.12
CA GLU A 547 -23.10 -4.50 19.23
C GLU A 547 -21.95 -3.73 19.91
N GLY A 548 -21.68 -2.51 19.45
CA GLY A 548 -20.58 -1.72 19.94
C GLY A 548 -19.24 -2.33 19.51
N ILE A 549 -19.03 -2.63 18.23
CA ILE A 549 -17.70 -2.82 17.64
C ILE A 549 -17.26 -1.56 16.88
N ASP A 550 -16.03 -1.08 17.10
CA ASP A 550 -15.47 0.11 16.44
C ASP A 550 -14.74 -0.20 15.15
N VAL A 551 -14.06 -1.34 15.12
CA VAL A 551 -13.26 -1.80 13.99
C VAL A 551 -13.26 -3.31 13.94
N VAL A 552 -13.21 -3.89 12.73
CA VAL A 552 -13.01 -5.32 12.54
C VAL A 552 -11.67 -5.56 11.90
N TYR A 553 -11.03 -6.68 12.22
CA TYR A 553 -9.78 -7.04 11.56
C TYR A 553 -9.61 -8.54 11.39
N THR A 554 -8.96 -8.92 10.29
CA THR A 554 -8.57 -10.28 9.96
C THR A 554 -7.05 -10.42 10.05
N PHE A 555 -6.58 -11.31 10.90
CA PHE A 555 -5.19 -11.75 11.00
C PHE A 555 -4.89 -12.80 9.94
N VAL A 556 -3.69 -12.71 9.37
CA VAL A 556 -3.18 -13.61 8.33
C VAL A 556 -1.73 -13.97 8.63
N GLN A 557 -1.47 -15.25 8.78
CA GLN A 557 -0.11 -15.79 8.82
C GLN A 557 0.30 -16.22 7.41
N VAL A 558 1.44 -15.73 6.93
CA VAL A 558 1.96 -16.04 5.60
C VAL A 558 3.09 -17.05 5.71
N GLY A 559 3.08 -18.07 4.86
CA GLY A 559 4.16 -19.04 4.69
C GLY A 559 5.40 -18.37 4.11
N ILE A 560 6.58 -18.68 4.65
CA ILE A 560 7.85 -18.09 4.19
C ILE A 560 8.46 -18.93 3.07
N HIS A 561 8.53 -20.25 3.29
CA HIS A 561 9.11 -21.22 2.37
C HIS A 561 8.06 -21.90 1.47
N ASP A 562 6.78 -21.65 1.74
CA ASP A 562 5.65 -22.25 1.03
C ASP A 562 4.54 -21.21 0.78
N THR A 563 3.54 -21.60 0.00
CA THR A 563 2.39 -20.75 -0.35
C THR A 563 1.28 -20.79 0.70
N ALA A 564 1.54 -21.32 1.90
CA ALA A 564 0.50 -21.48 2.90
C ALA A 564 0.04 -20.12 3.42
N ILE A 565 -1.29 -19.96 3.56
CA ILE A 565 -1.91 -18.80 4.18
C ILE A 565 -2.83 -19.33 5.27
N ASP A 566 -2.60 -18.92 6.51
CA ASP A 566 -3.35 -19.39 7.67
C ASP A 566 -4.16 -18.25 8.31
N TYR A 567 -5.47 -18.51 8.43
CA TYR A 567 -6.48 -17.61 8.98
C TYR A 567 -7.06 -18.11 10.31
N SER A 568 -6.50 -19.17 10.90
CA SER A 568 -7.07 -19.82 12.09
C SER A 568 -6.69 -19.15 13.41
N GLY A 569 -5.71 -18.25 13.38
CA GLY A 569 -5.08 -17.68 14.55
C GLY A 569 -5.32 -16.18 14.75
N ASN A 570 -4.65 -15.66 15.76
CA ASN A 570 -4.49 -14.24 16.01
C ASN A 570 -3.06 -13.98 16.50
N CYS A 571 -2.53 -12.79 16.28
CA CYS A 571 -1.22 -12.41 16.79
C CYS A 571 -1.33 -11.20 17.71
N GLY A 572 -1.10 -11.43 18.99
CA GLY A 572 -1.13 -10.39 20.01
C GLY A 572 -0.26 -9.16 19.70
N ASN A 573 0.90 -9.34 19.07
CA ASN A 573 1.77 -8.21 18.69
C ASN A 573 1.18 -7.32 17.59
N LEU A 574 0.36 -7.87 16.68
CA LEU A 574 -0.34 -7.04 15.69
C LEU A 574 -1.63 -6.47 16.28
N SER A 575 -2.34 -7.25 17.12
CA SER A 575 -3.53 -6.80 17.83
C SER A 575 -3.32 -5.50 18.60
N SER A 576 -2.13 -5.27 19.16
CA SER A 576 -1.81 -4.06 19.92
C SER A 576 -1.91 -2.78 19.11
N MET A 577 -1.79 -2.87 17.78
CA MET A 577 -1.83 -1.71 16.90
C MET A 577 -3.14 -1.58 16.14
N ILE A 578 -4.08 -2.52 16.24
CA ILE A 578 -5.32 -2.47 15.45
C ILE A 578 -6.16 -1.25 15.85
N GLY A 579 -6.43 -1.07 17.14
CA GLY A 579 -7.22 0.08 17.61
C GLY A 579 -6.56 1.42 17.29
N VAL A 580 -5.23 1.48 17.46
CA VAL A 580 -4.42 2.65 17.11
C VAL A 580 -4.50 2.96 15.62
N TYR A 581 -4.23 1.96 14.77
CA TYR A 581 -4.26 2.09 13.31
C TYR A 581 -5.64 2.48 12.80
N ALA A 582 -6.70 1.87 13.35
CA ALA A 582 -8.07 2.16 12.97
C ALA A 582 -8.44 3.62 13.22
N LEU A 583 -7.97 4.19 14.33
CA LEU A 583 -8.18 5.59 14.64
C LEU A 583 -7.32 6.51 13.76
N ASP A 584 -6.02 6.18 13.60
CA ASP A 584 -5.05 6.93 12.78
C ASP A 584 -5.46 7.02 11.29
N GLU A 585 -6.07 5.97 10.74
CA GLU A 585 -6.55 5.92 9.35
C GLU A 585 -8.03 6.35 9.18
N GLY A 586 -8.68 6.84 10.24
CA GLY A 586 -10.08 7.29 10.18
C GLY A 586 -11.10 6.18 9.85
N LEU A 587 -10.81 4.94 10.26
CA LEU A 587 -11.73 3.80 10.12
C LEU A 587 -12.78 3.77 11.24
N CYS A 588 -12.46 4.31 12.41
CA CYS A 588 -13.39 4.47 13.51
C CYS A 588 -13.33 5.89 14.09
N GLN A 589 -14.32 6.22 14.93
CA GLN A 589 -14.26 7.40 15.78
C GLN A 589 -14.14 6.96 17.24
N PRO A 590 -13.48 7.76 18.10
CA PRO A 590 -13.40 7.47 19.52
C PRO A 590 -14.77 7.49 20.16
N ARG A 591 -15.10 6.44 20.92
CA ARG A 591 -16.37 6.40 21.66
C ARG A 591 -16.39 7.36 22.84
N THR A 592 -15.26 7.45 23.52
CA THR A 592 -15.05 8.22 24.75
C THR A 592 -13.57 8.49 24.88
N VAL A 593 -13.23 9.77 25.02
CA VAL A 593 -11.90 10.20 25.47
C VAL A 593 -11.99 10.44 26.96
N ASP A 594 -11.14 9.76 27.73
CA ASP A 594 -10.94 10.13 29.12
C ASP A 594 -10.08 11.39 29.14
N GLU A 595 -10.72 12.56 29.30
CA GLU A 595 -10.03 13.86 29.31
C GLU A 595 -9.02 14.00 30.46
N LYS A 596 -9.19 13.25 31.56
CA LYS A 596 -8.25 13.30 32.70
C LYS A 596 -7.01 12.47 32.42
N LEU A 597 -7.17 11.31 31.80
CA LEU A 597 -6.06 10.40 31.49
C LEU A 597 -5.43 10.65 30.11
N GLY A 598 -6.11 11.40 29.23
CA GLY A 598 -5.68 11.64 27.86
C GLY A 598 -5.63 10.33 27.05
N THR A 599 -6.58 9.43 27.28
CA THR A 599 -6.62 8.10 26.64
C THR A 599 -7.96 7.84 25.97
N THR A 600 -7.97 7.01 24.93
CA THR A 600 -9.20 6.47 24.34
C THR A 600 -9.19 4.95 24.40
N ILE A 601 -10.39 4.36 24.25
CA ILE A 601 -10.58 2.93 24.04
C ILE A 601 -11.12 2.73 22.62
N VAL A 602 -10.54 1.77 21.90
CA VAL A 602 -11.09 1.27 20.62
C VAL A 602 -11.38 -0.21 20.76
N ARG A 603 -12.66 -0.59 20.55
CA ARG A 603 -13.11 -1.98 20.60
C ARG A 603 -12.99 -2.63 19.23
N SER A 604 -12.07 -3.59 19.13
CA SER A 604 -11.83 -4.36 17.91
C SER A 604 -12.44 -5.76 17.98
N LEU A 605 -13.01 -6.23 16.87
CA LEU A 605 -13.43 -7.62 16.70
C LEU A 605 -12.45 -8.32 15.74
N ASN A 606 -11.80 -9.38 16.22
CA ASN A 606 -11.02 -10.25 15.36
C ASN A 606 -11.93 -11.24 14.65
N THR A 607 -11.99 -11.19 13.32
CA THR A 607 -12.89 -12.02 12.50
C THR A 607 -12.49 -13.49 12.47
N ASN A 608 -11.20 -13.81 12.67
CA ASN A 608 -10.71 -15.20 12.70
C ASN A 608 -11.19 -15.98 13.92
N THR A 609 -11.21 -15.30 15.08
CA THR A 609 -11.42 -15.93 16.39
C THR A 609 -12.71 -15.50 17.09
N ASN A 610 -13.43 -14.53 16.52
CA ASN A 610 -14.59 -13.86 17.12
C ASN A 610 -14.29 -13.26 18.51
N LYS A 611 -13.03 -12.93 18.80
CA LYS A 611 -12.63 -12.33 20.06
C LYS A 611 -12.70 -10.81 20.00
N ILE A 612 -13.21 -10.23 21.07
CA ILE A 612 -13.29 -8.78 21.29
C ILE A 612 -12.05 -8.36 22.08
N ILE A 613 -11.38 -7.34 21.59
CA ILE A 613 -10.18 -6.77 22.20
C ILE A 613 -10.38 -5.26 22.32
N ASP A 614 -10.41 -4.78 23.55
CA ASP A 614 -10.41 -3.36 23.86
C ASP A 614 -8.97 -2.87 23.95
N THR A 615 -8.61 -1.93 23.09
CA THR A 615 -7.27 -1.35 23.08
C THR A 615 -7.36 0.06 23.66
N THR A 616 -6.74 0.25 24.83
CA THR A 616 -6.62 1.56 25.46
C THR A 616 -5.26 2.15 25.17
N PHE A 617 -5.21 3.37 24.66
CA PHE A 617 -3.96 4.05 24.35
C PHE A 617 -4.07 5.57 24.49
N PRO A 618 -2.96 6.26 24.75
CA PRO A 618 -2.90 7.71 24.82
C PRO A 618 -3.32 8.38 23.51
N VAL A 619 -4.05 9.47 23.61
CA VAL A 619 -4.49 10.30 22.49
C VAL A 619 -4.33 11.78 22.82
N ALA A 620 -4.09 12.58 21.79
CA ALA A 620 -4.29 14.02 21.84
C ALA A 620 -5.69 14.33 21.28
N SER A 621 -6.38 15.31 21.88
CA SER A 621 -7.65 15.84 21.37
C SER A 621 -7.46 17.29 20.96
N LEU A 622 -7.82 17.61 19.71
CA LEU A 622 -7.85 18.96 19.16
C LEU A 622 -9.23 19.21 18.54
N GLY A 623 -10.17 19.75 19.32
CA GLY A 623 -11.56 19.91 18.88
C GLY A 623 -12.24 18.55 18.69
N THR A 624 -12.74 18.25 17.48
CA THR A 624 -13.35 16.95 17.15
C THR A 624 -12.32 15.90 16.71
N ASP A 625 -11.08 16.30 16.45
CA ASP A 625 -10.03 15.41 15.96
C ASP A 625 -9.25 14.79 17.12
N ILE A 626 -9.03 13.47 17.05
CA ILE A 626 -8.40 12.69 18.10
C ILE A 626 -7.32 11.82 17.48
N THR A 627 -6.07 12.02 17.90
CA THR A 627 -4.90 11.38 17.29
C THR A 627 -4.16 10.50 18.31
N PRO A 628 -3.80 9.25 17.97
CA PRO A 628 -3.00 8.40 18.84
C PRO A 628 -1.62 8.98 19.16
N LEU A 629 -1.18 8.88 20.40
CA LEU A 629 0.17 9.25 20.85
C LEU A 629 0.98 7.99 21.16
N LEU A 630 2.02 7.71 20.39
CA LEU A 630 2.79 6.44 20.47
C LEU A 630 4.19 6.56 21.11
N ASP A 631 4.70 7.78 21.24
CA ASP A 631 6.09 8.02 21.61
C ASP A 631 6.28 8.56 23.05
N LEU A 632 5.22 8.54 23.88
CA LEU A 632 5.30 8.97 25.28
C LEU A 632 6.29 8.07 26.06
N GLN A 633 7.13 8.63 26.91
CA GLN A 633 8.14 7.86 27.67
C GLN A 633 7.56 7.09 28.87
N GLN A 634 6.52 6.27 28.65
CA GLN A 634 5.76 5.59 29.70
C GLN A 634 6.31 4.19 30.04
N VAL A 635 6.49 3.32 29.03
CA VAL A 635 6.81 1.90 29.24
C VAL A 635 8.04 1.49 28.45
N SER A 636 8.94 0.74 29.10
CA SER A 636 10.05 0.01 28.44
C SER A 636 9.64 -1.44 28.21
N MET A 637 9.93 -1.98 27.02
CA MET A 637 9.70 -3.39 26.70
C MET A 637 11.03 -4.12 26.53
N ALA A 638 11.14 -5.30 27.12
CA ALA A 638 12.33 -6.13 27.00
C ALA A 638 12.66 -6.43 25.52
N GLY A 639 13.90 -6.18 25.12
CA GLY A 639 14.36 -6.34 23.74
C GLY A 639 13.94 -5.23 22.77
N VAL A 640 13.27 -4.17 23.24
CA VAL A 640 12.90 -2.99 22.43
C VAL A 640 13.65 -1.76 22.94
N PRO A 641 14.39 -1.02 22.09
CA PRO A 641 15.12 0.17 22.52
C PRO A 641 14.21 1.33 22.97
N GLY A 642 14.50 1.90 24.14
CA GLY A 642 13.86 3.09 24.70
C GLY A 642 12.51 2.82 25.39
N LYS A 643 11.78 3.90 25.72
CA LYS A 643 10.38 3.82 26.20
C LYS A 643 9.42 4.33 25.12
N ALA A 644 8.17 3.91 25.21
CA ALA A 644 7.09 4.31 24.30
C ALA A 644 5.74 4.31 25.03
N SER A 645 4.72 4.84 24.37
CA SER A 645 3.38 4.97 24.95
C SER A 645 2.86 3.61 25.39
N GLN A 646 2.19 3.61 26.54
CA GLN A 646 1.53 2.46 27.07
C GLN A 646 0.28 2.14 26.23
N ILE A 647 0.25 0.96 25.64
CA ILE A 647 -0.93 0.41 24.99
C ILE A 647 -1.42 -0.75 25.86
N VAL A 648 -2.63 -0.65 26.38
CA VAL A 648 -3.24 -1.71 27.18
C VAL A 648 -4.21 -2.47 26.28
N LEU A 649 -3.96 -3.77 26.12
CA LEU A 649 -4.86 -4.67 25.41
C LEU A 649 -5.65 -5.44 26.46
N GLU A 650 -6.96 -5.30 26.43
CA GLU A 650 -7.89 -6.01 27.28
C GLU A 650 -8.67 -7.02 26.42
N PHE A 651 -8.41 -8.30 26.65
CA PHE A 651 -9.17 -9.39 26.06
C PHE A 651 -10.41 -9.61 26.90
N VAL A 652 -11.59 -9.36 26.34
CA VAL A 652 -12.87 -9.49 27.04
C VAL A 652 -13.28 -10.97 27.08
N SER A 653 -13.62 -11.46 28.27
CA SER A 653 -14.02 -12.85 28.54
C SER A 653 -13.06 -13.89 27.92
N PRO A 654 -11.77 -13.90 28.35
CA PRO A 654 -10.74 -14.72 27.71
C PRO A 654 -10.83 -16.22 28.05
N GLY A 655 -11.60 -16.60 29.07
CA GLY A 655 -11.72 -17.99 29.54
C GLY A 655 -12.38 -18.93 28.54
N GLY A 656 -11.93 -20.19 28.52
CA GLY A 656 -12.51 -21.25 27.69
C GLY A 656 -12.40 -21.00 26.20
N ALA A 657 -11.37 -20.28 25.75
CA ALA A 657 -11.22 -19.83 24.37
C ALA A 657 -11.20 -21.00 23.35
N ARG A 658 -10.78 -22.20 23.76
CA ARG A 658 -10.75 -23.39 22.91
C ARG A 658 -11.53 -24.58 23.47
N THR A 659 -11.49 -24.76 24.78
CA THR A 659 -12.06 -25.92 25.48
C THR A 659 -13.46 -25.63 26.04
N GLY A 660 -13.90 -24.36 25.99
CA GLY A 660 -15.19 -23.91 26.54
C GLY A 660 -15.20 -23.76 28.06
N LYS A 661 -14.09 -24.04 28.76
CA LYS A 661 -13.95 -23.87 30.21
C LYS A 661 -12.60 -23.26 30.57
N LEU A 662 -12.56 -22.44 31.62
CA LEU A 662 -11.29 -21.86 32.10
C LEU A 662 -10.32 -22.92 32.64
N LEU A 663 -10.84 -23.87 33.42
CA LEU A 663 -10.15 -25.08 33.88
C LEU A 663 -10.81 -26.28 33.17
N PRO A 664 -10.22 -26.85 32.11
CA PRO A 664 -10.85 -27.90 31.32
C PRO A 664 -11.24 -29.14 32.13
N THR A 665 -10.40 -29.51 33.10
CA THR A 665 -10.62 -30.64 34.03
C THR A 665 -11.49 -30.26 35.23
N GLY A 666 -11.69 -28.96 35.49
CA GLY A 666 -12.34 -28.44 36.68
C GLY A 666 -11.43 -28.35 37.91
N ASN A 667 -10.19 -28.83 37.84
CA ASN A 667 -9.22 -28.80 38.93
C ASN A 667 -8.19 -27.66 38.73
N PRO A 668 -7.78 -26.94 39.78
CA PRO A 668 -6.67 -25.98 39.70
C PRO A 668 -5.31 -26.65 39.41
N VAL A 669 -5.14 -27.89 39.89
CA VAL A 669 -3.95 -28.73 39.68
C VAL A 669 -4.42 -30.16 39.40
N ASP A 670 -3.84 -30.75 38.36
CA ASP A 670 -3.95 -32.16 37.99
C ASP A 670 -2.56 -32.84 38.13
N VAL A 671 -2.52 -34.17 38.05
CA VAL A 671 -1.26 -34.94 38.07
C VAL A 671 -1.10 -35.69 36.76
N ILE A 672 0.08 -35.57 36.14
CA ILE A 672 0.47 -36.34 34.95
C ILE A 672 1.64 -37.25 35.31
N GLU A 673 1.50 -38.55 35.02
CA GLU A 673 2.59 -39.53 35.08
C GLU A 673 3.34 -39.61 33.75
N VAL A 674 4.66 -39.52 33.78
CA VAL A 674 5.54 -39.70 32.62
C VAL A 674 6.62 -40.75 32.94
N GLU A 675 6.88 -41.64 31.99
CA GLU A 675 8.00 -42.59 32.08
C GLU A 675 9.27 -41.96 31.51
N ILE A 676 10.32 -41.87 32.34
CA ILE A 676 11.62 -41.31 32.00
C ILE A 676 12.67 -42.38 32.32
N ASP A 677 13.34 -42.89 31.29
CA ASP A 677 14.39 -43.91 31.39
C ASP A 677 14.02 -45.13 32.28
N GLY A 678 12.77 -45.59 32.16
CA GLY A 678 12.24 -46.75 32.90
C GLY A 678 11.78 -46.44 34.34
N ARG A 679 11.78 -45.16 34.76
CA ARG A 679 11.23 -44.71 36.04
C ARG A 679 9.96 -43.91 35.81
N ARG A 680 8.97 -44.08 36.67
CA ARG A 680 7.77 -43.23 36.68
C ARG A 680 8.05 -41.96 37.49
N ALA A 681 7.74 -40.81 36.90
CA ALA A 681 7.77 -39.53 37.56
C ALA A 681 6.38 -38.89 37.48
N GLU A 682 5.91 -38.35 38.60
CA GLU A 682 4.65 -37.60 38.70
C GLU A 682 4.94 -36.10 38.62
N PHE A 683 4.11 -35.39 37.87
CA PHE A 683 4.19 -33.94 37.71
C PHE A 683 2.87 -33.31 38.10
N ASN A 684 2.92 -32.32 38.97
CA ASN A 684 1.79 -31.45 39.19
C ASN A 684 1.68 -30.48 38.01
N VAL A 685 0.48 -30.36 37.44
CA VAL A 685 0.23 -29.50 36.29
C VAL A 685 -1.02 -28.65 36.50
N SER A 686 -0.98 -27.38 36.10
CA SER A 686 -2.20 -26.57 35.95
C SER A 686 -2.58 -26.50 34.48
N LEU A 687 -3.78 -26.97 34.15
CA LEU A 687 -4.34 -26.94 32.79
C LEU A 687 -5.30 -25.76 32.69
N VAL A 688 -4.87 -24.69 32.03
CA VAL A 688 -5.64 -23.43 31.99
C VAL A 688 -5.90 -23.04 30.54
N ASP A 689 -7.14 -22.68 30.23
CA ASP A 689 -7.53 -22.12 28.94
C ASP A 689 -8.07 -20.70 29.11
N ALA A 690 -7.15 -19.75 29.01
CA ALA A 690 -7.45 -18.33 28.91
C ALA A 690 -6.65 -17.74 27.75
N THR A 691 -7.34 -17.22 26.72
CA THR A 691 -6.81 -16.81 25.40
C THR A 691 -6.22 -17.95 24.55
N ASN A 692 -5.42 -18.84 25.15
CA ASN A 692 -4.86 -20.02 24.50
C ASN A 692 -4.59 -21.12 25.56
N PRO A 693 -5.05 -22.37 25.34
CA PRO A 693 -4.85 -23.46 26.29
C PRO A 693 -3.36 -23.71 26.54
N THR A 694 -2.98 -23.76 27.82
CA THR A 694 -1.59 -23.91 28.27
C THR A 694 -1.48 -24.90 29.44
N VAL A 695 -0.47 -25.77 29.35
CA VAL A 695 -0.03 -26.67 30.41
C VAL A 695 1.09 -25.97 31.18
N PHE A 696 0.87 -25.69 32.47
CA PHE A 696 1.88 -25.15 33.36
C PHE A 696 2.42 -26.24 34.28
N ILE A 697 3.75 -26.30 34.41
CA ILE A 697 4.45 -27.26 35.28
C ILE A 697 5.48 -26.55 36.16
N LEU A 698 5.99 -27.21 37.19
CA LEU A 698 7.09 -26.68 38.00
C LEU A 698 8.46 -27.09 37.44
N LYS A 699 9.39 -26.13 37.40
CA LYS A 699 10.80 -26.38 37.05
C LYS A 699 11.44 -27.40 37.99
N ASP A 700 11.18 -27.29 39.28
CA ASP A 700 11.87 -28.10 40.29
C ASP A 700 11.49 -29.58 40.20
N GLU A 701 10.24 -29.89 39.85
CA GLU A 701 9.80 -31.25 39.55
C GLU A 701 10.49 -31.81 38.30
N LEU A 702 10.66 -30.98 37.26
CA LEU A 702 11.38 -31.33 36.04
C LEU A 702 12.87 -31.60 36.31
N CYS A 703 13.51 -30.76 37.12
CA CYS A 703 14.87 -30.95 37.59
C CYS A 703 15.04 -32.23 38.43
N MET A 704 14.09 -32.50 39.33
CA MET A 704 14.11 -33.69 40.17
C MET A 704 13.99 -34.97 39.32
N ALA A 705 13.05 -34.98 38.37
CA ALA A 705 12.79 -36.13 37.52
C ALA A 705 13.95 -36.46 36.56
N LEU A 706 14.60 -35.45 35.97
CA LEU A 706 15.67 -35.66 35.00
C LEU A 706 17.07 -35.79 35.62
N TYR A 707 17.34 -35.04 36.70
CA TYR A 707 18.70 -34.87 37.22
C TYR A 707 18.86 -35.20 38.71
N GLY A 708 17.80 -35.68 39.38
CA GLY A 708 17.89 -36.07 40.79
C GLY A 708 18.16 -34.92 41.76
N GLY A 709 17.72 -33.69 41.42
CA GLY A 709 17.75 -32.53 42.33
C GLY A 709 18.74 -31.41 41.99
N SER A 710 19.34 -31.41 40.79
CA SER A 710 20.12 -30.25 40.31
C SER A 710 19.23 -29.02 40.07
N LEU A 711 19.61 -27.86 40.59
CA LEU A 711 18.85 -26.60 40.44
C LEU A 711 19.00 -25.93 39.05
N SER A 712 19.94 -26.40 38.23
CA SER A 712 20.17 -25.88 36.87
C SER A 712 19.57 -26.83 35.84
N ILE A 713 18.82 -26.27 34.88
CA ILE A 713 18.26 -26.99 33.75
C ILE A 713 18.67 -26.31 32.45
N ASP A 714 19.11 -27.11 31.48
CA ASP A 714 19.26 -26.64 30.10
C ASP A 714 18.00 -27.02 29.31
N TYR A 715 17.14 -26.04 29.05
CA TYR A 715 15.92 -26.23 28.27
C TYR A 715 16.18 -26.56 26.79
N ASN A 716 17.43 -26.50 26.31
CA ASN A 716 17.80 -26.98 24.99
C ASN A 716 18.19 -28.46 24.95
N ASP A 717 18.33 -29.10 26.10
CA ASP A 717 18.63 -30.51 26.21
C ASP A 717 17.51 -31.37 25.59
N ASN A 718 17.89 -32.43 24.88
CA ASN A 718 16.94 -33.28 24.16
C ASN A 718 16.00 -34.04 25.10
N ASP A 719 16.48 -34.46 26.28
CA ASP A 719 15.65 -35.16 27.26
C ASP A 719 14.64 -34.21 27.90
N VAL A 720 15.05 -32.97 28.21
CA VAL A 720 14.13 -31.92 28.67
C VAL A 720 13.02 -31.68 27.64
N ARG A 721 13.38 -31.50 26.36
CA ARG A 721 12.42 -31.30 25.28
C ARG A 721 11.47 -32.49 25.11
N ARG A 722 11.98 -33.72 25.21
CA ARG A 722 11.20 -34.95 25.13
C ARG A 722 10.16 -35.03 26.25
N VAL A 723 10.57 -34.75 27.49
CA VAL A 723 9.66 -34.79 28.65
C VAL A 723 8.63 -33.67 28.59
N MET A 724 9.04 -32.45 28.25
CA MET A 724 8.14 -31.31 28.05
C MET A 724 7.07 -31.62 26.98
N GLU A 725 7.47 -32.23 25.86
CA GLU A 725 6.50 -32.61 24.82
C GLU A 725 5.54 -33.72 25.27
N ASN A 726 6.02 -34.70 26.03
CA ASN A 726 5.15 -35.74 26.60
C ASN A 726 4.11 -35.14 27.56
N LEU A 727 4.54 -34.29 28.49
CA LEU A 727 3.65 -33.55 29.40
C LEU A 727 2.62 -32.71 28.65
N ARG A 728 3.03 -32.05 27.56
CA ARG A 728 2.12 -31.27 26.71
C ARG A 728 1.07 -32.16 26.05
N GLN A 729 1.46 -33.32 25.52
CA GLN A 729 0.56 -34.27 24.87
C GLN A 729 -0.46 -34.86 25.86
N GLN A 730 0.00 -35.25 27.05
CA GLN A 730 -0.90 -35.74 28.11
C GLN A 730 -1.85 -34.64 28.60
N GLY A 731 -1.34 -33.41 28.77
CA GLY A 731 -2.17 -32.25 29.07
C GLY A 731 -3.21 -31.98 27.98
N ALA A 732 -2.85 -32.12 26.69
CA ALA A 732 -3.78 -32.00 25.58
C ALA A 732 -4.94 -32.99 25.69
N ILE A 733 -4.63 -34.26 25.99
CA ILE A 733 -5.64 -35.32 26.19
C ILE A 733 -6.60 -34.95 27.32
N LEU A 734 -6.07 -34.52 28.47
CA LEU A 734 -6.89 -34.11 29.62
C LEU A 734 -7.75 -32.88 29.33
N MET A 735 -7.27 -31.96 28.49
CA MET A 735 -8.01 -30.78 28.03
C MET A 735 -9.03 -31.07 26.92
N GLY A 736 -9.09 -32.30 26.40
CA GLY A 736 -9.95 -32.67 25.27
C GLY A 736 -9.46 -32.11 23.92
N LEU A 737 -8.16 -31.85 23.79
CA LEU A 737 -7.50 -31.35 22.59
C LEU A 737 -6.74 -32.49 21.87
N ASP A 738 -6.44 -32.28 20.58
CA ASP A 738 -5.64 -33.23 19.81
C ASP A 738 -4.17 -33.24 20.30
N PRO A 739 -3.65 -34.35 20.85
CA PRO A 739 -2.28 -34.42 21.32
C PRO A 739 -1.25 -34.30 20.20
N SER A 740 -1.59 -34.61 18.95
CA SER A 740 -0.69 -34.48 17.81
C SER A 740 -0.51 -33.03 17.35
N ALA A 741 -1.44 -32.14 17.72
CA ALA A 741 -1.37 -30.72 17.40
C ALA A 741 -0.27 -30.03 18.24
N GLN A 742 0.90 -29.81 17.64
CA GLN A 742 2.02 -29.16 18.33
C GLN A 742 1.77 -27.67 18.67
N ALA A 743 0.77 -27.06 18.02
CA ALA A 743 0.45 -25.65 18.21
C ALA A 743 -0.33 -25.38 19.51
N GLN A 744 -1.13 -26.34 19.98
CA GLN A 744 -2.03 -26.22 21.13
C GLN A 744 -2.23 -27.59 21.82
N PRO A 745 -2.26 -27.68 23.15
CA PRO A 745 -1.96 -26.61 24.10
C PRO A 745 -0.47 -26.22 24.04
N LYS A 746 -0.14 -25.03 24.52
CA LYS A 746 1.25 -24.65 24.80
C LYS A 746 1.71 -25.29 26.11
N ILE A 747 3.01 -25.34 26.36
CA ILE A 747 3.55 -25.78 27.65
C ILE A 747 4.59 -24.79 28.17
N ALA A 748 4.60 -24.58 29.48
CA ALA A 748 5.58 -23.72 30.14
C ALA A 748 5.99 -24.26 31.52
N ALA A 749 7.29 -24.18 31.81
CA ALA A 749 7.85 -24.45 33.13
C ALA A 749 7.93 -23.16 33.95
N LEU A 750 7.46 -23.23 35.20
CA LEU A 750 7.39 -22.12 36.15
C LEU A 750 8.40 -22.32 37.28
N SER A 751 8.96 -21.23 37.78
CA SER A 751 9.75 -21.25 39.02
C SER A 751 9.60 -19.94 39.78
N GLU A 752 9.97 -19.97 41.06
CA GLU A 752 10.13 -18.78 41.88
C GLU A 752 11.23 -17.87 41.32
N SER A 753 11.14 -16.58 41.65
CA SER A 753 12.21 -15.61 41.39
C SER A 753 13.31 -15.71 42.45
N ALA A 754 14.55 -15.43 42.07
CA ALA A 754 15.64 -15.30 43.03
C ALA A 754 15.37 -14.12 44.00
N ALA A 755 15.80 -14.25 45.26
CA ALA A 755 15.58 -13.26 46.31
C ALA A 755 16.16 -11.86 46.01
N GLU A 756 17.18 -11.79 45.16
CA GLU A 756 17.83 -10.54 44.74
C GLU A 756 17.01 -9.74 43.72
N ASP A 757 15.98 -10.36 43.12
CA ASP A 757 15.12 -9.76 42.11
C ASP A 757 13.76 -9.33 42.68
N GLY A 758 13.81 -8.42 43.66
CA GLY A 758 12.69 -7.98 44.49
C GLY A 758 11.51 -7.30 43.76
N SER A 759 11.41 -7.37 42.44
CA SER A 759 10.28 -6.88 41.66
C SER A 759 9.55 -7.96 40.83
N VAL A 760 10.08 -9.19 40.70
CA VAL A 760 9.50 -10.23 39.82
C VAL A 760 8.65 -11.21 40.60
N ASP A 761 7.41 -11.46 40.16
CA ASP A 761 6.49 -12.37 40.84
C ASP A 761 6.78 -13.84 40.50
N ILE A 762 7.03 -14.14 39.23
CA ILE A 762 7.18 -15.51 38.72
C ILE A 762 8.13 -15.58 37.50
N VAL A 763 8.87 -16.68 37.36
CA VAL A 763 9.73 -16.95 36.20
C VAL A 763 9.08 -18.01 35.30
N ILE A 764 9.11 -17.80 33.98
CA ILE A 764 8.53 -18.71 32.98
C ILE A 764 9.54 -19.08 31.87
N HIS A 765 9.53 -20.36 31.50
CA HIS A 765 10.18 -20.89 30.30
C HIS A 765 9.14 -21.59 29.42
N ALA A 766 8.65 -20.88 28.40
CA ALA A 766 7.58 -21.34 27.52
C ALA A 766 8.13 -22.02 26.27
N PHE A 767 7.49 -23.11 25.85
CA PHE A 767 7.76 -23.80 24.60
C PHE A 767 6.64 -23.57 23.59
N SER A 768 7.02 -23.44 22.32
CA SER A 768 6.08 -23.39 21.20
C SER A 768 6.58 -24.29 20.09
N MET A 769 5.76 -25.23 19.63
CA MET A 769 6.14 -26.22 18.61
C MET A 769 7.41 -26.99 18.98
N GLY A 770 7.57 -27.36 20.26
CA GLY A 770 8.75 -28.08 20.75
C GLY A 770 10.03 -27.23 20.89
N VAL A 771 9.98 -25.93 20.61
CA VAL A 771 11.14 -25.02 20.69
C VAL A 771 10.97 -24.06 21.88
N LEU A 772 12.03 -23.90 22.68
CA LEU A 772 12.08 -22.91 23.75
C LEU A 772 11.96 -21.50 23.17
N HIS A 773 11.01 -20.74 23.68
CA HIS A 773 10.79 -19.38 23.24
C HIS A 773 11.76 -18.42 23.94
N LYS A 774 12.44 -17.54 23.18
CA LYS A 774 13.39 -16.55 23.72
C LYS A 774 12.72 -15.49 24.61
N ALA A 775 11.42 -15.32 24.47
CA ALA A 775 10.55 -14.49 25.33
C ALA A 775 9.34 -15.32 25.82
N VAL A 776 8.31 -14.72 26.39
CA VAL A 776 7.02 -15.40 26.58
C VAL A 776 6.05 -15.07 25.44
N PRO A 777 5.42 -16.06 24.76
CA PRO A 777 4.32 -15.77 23.84
C PRO A 777 3.21 -15.00 24.57
N MET A 778 2.66 -13.94 23.97
CA MET A 778 1.68 -13.06 24.64
C MET A 778 0.51 -13.84 25.24
N THR A 779 -0.07 -14.77 24.48
CA THR A 779 -1.22 -15.57 24.92
C THR A 779 -0.88 -16.49 26.07
N VAL A 780 0.35 -17.03 26.12
CA VAL A 780 0.85 -17.81 27.25
C VAL A 780 1.04 -16.92 28.48
N GLY A 781 1.56 -15.70 28.31
CA GLY A 781 1.70 -14.72 29.38
C GLY A 781 0.34 -14.28 29.96
N LEU A 782 -0.64 -14.00 29.11
CA LEU A 782 -2.02 -13.69 29.53
C LEU A 782 -2.66 -14.89 30.25
N CYS A 783 -2.49 -16.10 29.72
CA CYS A 783 -2.96 -17.32 30.37
C CYS A 783 -2.30 -17.51 31.75
N LEU A 784 -1.01 -17.23 31.89
CA LEU A 784 -0.31 -17.26 33.18
C LEU A 784 -0.81 -16.17 34.13
N GLY A 785 -1.08 -14.96 33.63
CA GLY A 785 -1.68 -13.87 34.42
C GLY A 785 -3.04 -14.25 34.99
N VAL A 786 -3.88 -14.86 34.16
CA VAL A 786 -5.17 -15.41 34.61
C VAL A 786 -4.95 -16.54 35.62
N ALA A 787 -4.08 -17.51 35.32
CA ALA A 787 -3.76 -18.61 36.23
C ALA A 787 -3.28 -18.10 37.60
N SER A 788 -2.44 -17.05 37.63
CA SER A 788 -1.96 -16.46 38.89
C SER A 788 -3.04 -15.84 39.78
N ASN A 789 -4.25 -15.65 39.26
CA ASN A 789 -5.41 -15.15 40.00
C ASN A 789 -6.44 -16.27 40.29
N ILE A 790 -6.23 -17.49 39.79
CA ILE A 790 -7.06 -18.65 40.12
C ILE A 790 -6.44 -19.36 41.31
N LYS A 791 -7.17 -19.35 42.44
CA LYS A 791 -6.73 -19.97 43.70
C LYS A 791 -6.25 -21.41 43.50
N ASP A 792 -5.18 -21.76 44.21
CA ASP A 792 -4.59 -23.10 44.28
C ASP A 792 -3.93 -23.61 42.99
N THR A 793 -3.94 -22.85 41.88
CA THR A 793 -3.11 -23.19 40.72
C THR A 793 -1.62 -23.03 41.03
N LEU A 794 -0.75 -23.71 40.26
CA LEU A 794 0.70 -23.60 40.43
C LEU A 794 1.20 -22.15 40.34
N ALA A 795 0.65 -21.38 39.39
CA ALA A 795 0.99 -19.98 39.22
C ALA A 795 0.53 -19.12 40.40
N TRP A 796 -0.67 -19.36 40.93
CA TRP A 796 -1.19 -18.63 42.09
C TRP A 796 -0.32 -18.87 43.32
N ASN A 797 0.07 -20.12 43.59
CA ASN A 797 0.93 -20.47 44.72
C ASN A 797 2.26 -19.69 44.68
N ILE A 798 2.97 -19.72 43.55
CA ILE A 798 4.26 -19.02 43.39
C ILE A 798 4.09 -17.50 43.57
N VAL A 799 3.04 -16.92 42.98
CA VAL A 799 2.82 -15.46 43.06
C VAL A 799 2.43 -15.04 44.47
N GLN A 800 1.59 -15.80 45.18
CA GLN A 800 1.24 -15.51 46.57
C GLN A 800 2.44 -15.59 47.50
N GLU A 801 3.29 -16.60 47.34
CA GLU A 801 4.53 -16.72 48.12
C GLU A 801 5.47 -15.54 47.86
N SER A 802 5.69 -15.22 46.58
CA SER A 802 6.52 -14.08 46.15
C SER A 802 6.01 -12.73 46.67
N ARG A 803 4.69 -12.52 46.69
CA ARG A 803 4.06 -11.29 47.21
C ARG A 803 4.00 -11.28 48.73
N SER A 804 3.82 -12.40 49.41
CA SER A 804 3.80 -12.46 50.89
C SER A 804 5.12 -12.01 51.53
N THR A 805 6.22 -12.12 50.78
CA THR A 805 7.54 -11.65 51.20
C THR A 805 7.78 -10.15 50.95
N ARG A 806 6.82 -9.43 50.34
CA ARG A 806 6.89 -7.99 50.03
C ARG A 806 5.61 -7.27 50.51
N LEU A 807 5.70 -6.01 50.95
CA LEU A 807 4.52 -5.19 51.22
C LEU A 807 3.91 -4.71 49.88
N SER A 808 3.12 -5.53 49.19
CA SER A 808 2.47 -5.17 47.91
C SER A 808 0.94 -5.20 47.98
N ASN A 809 0.28 -4.41 47.12
CA ASN A 809 -1.19 -4.34 47.03
C ASN A 809 -1.73 -5.48 46.15
N SER A 810 -2.95 -5.97 46.43
CA SER A 810 -3.57 -7.09 45.73
C SER A 810 -3.89 -6.83 44.24
N ASP A 811 -4.05 -5.56 43.85
CA ASP A 811 -4.46 -5.15 42.49
C ASP A 811 -3.27 -4.95 41.52
N GLU A 812 -2.06 -5.34 41.90
CA GLU A 812 -0.86 -5.16 41.10
C GLU A 812 -0.76 -6.21 39.98
N LEU A 813 -0.35 -5.80 38.77
CA LEU A 813 -0.10 -6.70 37.64
C LEU A 813 0.94 -7.76 38.03
N THR A 814 0.74 -9.00 37.59
CA THR A 814 1.70 -10.07 37.77
C THR A 814 2.94 -9.81 36.90
N ARG A 815 4.08 -9.55 37.53
CA ARG A 815 5.37 -9.33 36.82
C ARG A 815 6.04 -10.66 36.53
N ILE A 816 6.02 -11.05 35.25
CA ILE A 816 6.58 -12.31 34.76
C ILE A 816 7.97 -12.08 34.19
N ARG A 817 8.96 -12.87 34.62
CA ARG A 817 10.28 -12.95 33.99
C ARG A 817 10.36 -14.11 33.01
N HIS A 818 10.90 -13.86 31.83
CA HIS A 818 11.18 -14.85 30.79
C HIS A 818 12.64 -14.69 30.30
N PRO A 819 13.19 -15.58 29.45
CA PRO A 819 14.62 -15.54 29.09
C PRO A 819 15.11 -14.19 28.53
N GLY A 820 14.28 -13.51 27.76
CA GLY A 820 14.58 -12.19 27.21
C GLY A 820 14.32 -10.97 28.10
N GLY A 821 13.77 -11.10 29.32
CA GLY A 821 13.44 -9.97 30.20
C GLY A 821 12.14 -10.14 31.00
N THR A 822 11.38 -9.07 31.21
CA THR A 822 10.14 -9.07 32.01
C THR A 822 8.93 -8.54 31.24
N VAL A 823 7.74 -9.01 31.61
CA VAL A 823 6.44 -8.51 31.12
C VAL A 823 5.42 -8.49 32.25
N ASP A 824 4.57 -7.46 32.28
CA ASP A 824 3.50 -7.31 33.26
C ASP A 824 2.16 -7.72 32.64
N VAL A 825 1.40 -8.57 33.33
CA VAL A 825 0.09 -9.05 32.89
C VAL A 825 -0.94 -8.93 34.01
N GLY A 826 -2.20 -8.68 33.66
CA GLY A 826 -3.30 -8.57 34.63
C GLY A 826 -4.47 -9.45 34.23
N ALA A 827 -5.31 -9.78 35.20
CA ALA A 827 -6.61 -10.40 34.98
C ALA A 827 -7.63 -9.78 35.93
N SER A 828 -8.84 -9.48 35.43
CA SER A 828 -10.00 -9.16 36.25
C SER A 828 -10.84 -10.42 36.39
N ILE A 829 -11.14 -10.80 37.63
CA ILE A 829 -12.03 -11.92 37.95
C ILE A 829 -13.19 -11.35 38.75
N ASP A 830 -14.42 -11.66 38.35
CA ASP A 830 -15.60 -11.18 39.04
C ASP A 830 -15.83 -11.93 40.37
N SER A 831 -16.85 -11.51 41.11
CA SER A 831 -17.24 -12.16 42.37
C SER A 831 -17.74 -13.61 42.21
N SER A 832 -18.04 -14.04 40.97
CA SER A 832 -18.48 -15.41 40.65
C SER A 832 -17.32 -16.35 40.31
N GLY A 833 -16.10 -15.81 40.15
CA GLY A 833 -14.91 -16.55 39.75
C GLY A 833 -14.73 -16.65 38.23
N GLU A 834 -15.56 -15.95 37.44
CA GLU A 834 -15.39 -15.84 35.99
C GLU A 834 -14.38 -14.75 35.63
N VAL A 835 -13.55 -15.03 34.63
CA VAL A 835 -12.54 -14.09 34.15
C VAL A 835 -13.22 -13.09 33.22
N GLU A 836 -13.46 -11.88 33.72
CA GLU A 836 -14.04 -10.78 32.95
C GLU A 836 -13.10 -10.30 31.86
N SER A 837 -11.81 -10.18 32.19
CA SER A 837 -10.82 -9.71 31.24
C SER A 837 -9.39 -10.13 31.57
N ALA A 838 -8.54 -10.19 30.55
CA ALA A 838 -7.10 -10.32 30.71
C ALA A 838 -6.38 -9.17 30.00
N LYS A 839 -5.49 -8.51 30.73
CA LYS A 839 -4.79 -7.29 30.32
C LYS A 839 -3.32 -7.59 30.07
N VAL A 840 -2.79 -7.02 28.99
CA VAL A 840 -1.35 -6.99 28.75
C VAL A 840 -0.93 -5.61 28.30
N ILE A 841 0.20 -5.17 28.84
CA ILE A 841 0.82 -3.92 28.42
C ILE A 841 1.72 -4.18 27.21
N ARG A 842 1.58 -3.32 26.20
CA ARG A 842 2.40 -3.27 25.01
C ARG A 842 2.81 -1.85 24.70
N THR A 843 3.69 -1.74 23.72
CA THR A 843 4.09 -0.49 23.11
C THR A 843 4.04 -0.69 21.60
N GLY A 844 3.86 0.38 20.85
CA GLY A 844 3.92 0.35 19.40
C GLY A 844 4.52 1.64 18.87
N ARG A 845 5.21 1.53 17.73
CA ARG A 845 5.75 2.69 17.01
C ARG A 845 5.51 2.47 15.52
N ARG A 846 5.17 3.54 14.81
CA ARG A 846 5.08 3.49 13.36
C ARG A 846 6.48 3.60 12.77
N LEU A 847 6.97 2.50 12.19
CA LEU A 847 8.30 2.47 11.56
C LEU A 847 8.25 3.05 10.15
N MET A 848 7.26 2.65 9.35
CA MET A 848 7.06 3.09 7.98
C MET A 848 5.56 3.05 7.62
N LYS A 849 5.16 3.91 6.68
CA LYS A 849 3.85 3.88 5.99
C LYS A 849 4.13 3.97 4.50
N GLY A 850 3.41 3.19 3.71
CA GLY A 850 3.61 3.15 2.26
C GLY A 850 2.52 2.35 1.59
N VAL A 851 2.52 2.40 0.26
CA VAL A 851 1.60 1.65 -0.59
C VAL A 851 2.38 0.53 -1.25
N VAL A 852 1.84 -0.69 -1.21
CA VAL A 852 2.43 -1.84 -1.90
C VAL A 852 1.62 -2.11 -3.16
N TRP A 853 2.29 -2.10 -4.30
CA TRP A 853 1.73 -2.49 -5.59
C TRP A 853 1.89 -4.00 -5.75
N TRP A 854 0.79 -4.70 -5.97
CA TRP A 854 0.75 -6.13 -6.22
C TRP A 854 0.06 -6.42 -7.56
#